data_AF-A0A1Q7DLW5-F1
#
_entry.id   AF-A0A1Q7DLW5-F1
#
_cell.length_a   1.000
_cell.length_b   1.000
_cell.length_c   1.000
_cell.angle_alpha   90.00
_cell.angle_beta   90.00
_cell.angle_gamma   90.00
#
_symmetry.space_group_name_H-M   'P 1'
#
loop_
_entity.id
_entity.type
_entity.pdbx_description
1 polymer ?
#
loop_
_entity_poly.entity_id
_entity_poly.type
_entity_poly.pdbx_seq_one_letter_code
_entity_poly.pdbx_strand_id
1 'polypeptide(L)'
;MSRRYRPFDPFERGGPQGAAREFRAPQIPRRFWGGVAFFALAILVFIAASPIISFFTEVEWYDSLGLRDVYLTRLGLEWSIALGSFVLALLYLGVGAATQWQSVALFLHSSPTGTTDPVLGQDVSFYLLTLPFVHNATNWSLALAFMAILLVAALYSWRGDSFDFRLTPQALSHISVLVAGFVVALSVAAWFGRYDLLYAHNSIVYGAAYTDVNARLPLYTFQAGAGIVLAGALLANAWLRRLWIPVIAAGAWILIAIAGQVYPSLVQGVSTGPNAGTYELPFIARSIDFTRKAYGLSDVTGSTSFTGDQPLTLKDVQNDQVTVNNLRLWDYGPLKDTYQQQQSLRTYYTFNDIDLDRYVIKGQYQQLEISAREFDLLRLPPIGAVSVTQPAIYFGERNVPNGDYCLAPSSTQEFDYPQGGKDVFTNYKGTHGVPMNALNRALWSLKLGDFSLLVSGQVTDKTLMLYRRNIRDRAQELAPFLTFDHDPYITVVDGKLYWIMDAYTTASTYPYSQSQPFGNDTINYIRNSVKVVIDAYDGTPTFYVVEPKDPLIKAYEATFPALFKPIDSMPAGIRAHIRVPEDMFSVQVAVYAIYHMSDPHVFFTQEDAWDVPTAQTSPGSQPLPVQPYYVLFRLPGEQTPEFLLIMPFTPHNKTNLVSWLAARSDGSHYGEYVSYVLPKDRVIFGPQQVASRINQDPTISRDFTLLHSTGSQVQQGNLLVVPIGNSFLYFEPVYLRATTATGIPELKKVILVDQDSVVYANTLQDAIQQLVGAAPPPTSNQPPPSTYTAQQVAQIQSLVAQANQHYNAAYDALKRAGNRDR
;
A
#
# COMPACT_ATOMS: atom_id res chain seq x y z
N MET A 1 -30.45 -61.08 -15.10
CA MET A 1 -29.74 -60.78 -13.83
C MET A 1 -29.05 -59.44 -13.98
N SER A 2 -29.22 -58.51 -13.05
CA SER A 2 -28.72 -57.14 -13.15
C SER A 2 -27.47 -56.92 -12.29
N ARG A 3 -26.37 -56.48 -12.90
CA ARG A 3 -25.27 -55.82 -12.18
C ARG A 3 -25.48 -54.32 -12.31
N ARG A 4 -25.76 -53.64 -11.19
CA ARG A 4 -25.86 -52.18 -11.14
C ARG A 4 -24.47 -51.57 -11.35
N TYR A 5 -24.38 -50.57 -12.20
CA TYR A 5 -23.26 -49.63 -12.19
C TYR A 5 -23.26 -48.90 -10.84
N ARG A 6 -22.08 -48.70 -10.22
CA ARG A 6 -21.90 -47.67 -9.19
C ARG A 6 -21.32 -46.41 -9.87
N PRO A 7 -21.72 -45.20 -9.47
CA PRO A 7 -20.96 -44.00 -9.80
C PRO A 7 -19.51 -44.14 -9.30
N PHE A 8 -18.58 -43.51 -10.01
CA PHE A 8 -17.21 -43.36 -9.56
C PHE A 8 -17.12 -42.13 -8.66
N ASP A 9 -17.00 -42.34 -7.35
CA ASP A 9 -16.71 -41.27 -6.39
C ASP A 9 -15.18 -41.10 -6.28
N PRO A 10 -14.61 -39.93 -6.62
CA PRO A 10 -13.17 -39.72 -6.55
C PRO A 10 -12.63 -39.45 -5.14
N PHE A 11 -13.49 -39.18 -4.14
CA PHE A 11 -13.08 -38.51 -2.90
C PHE A 11 -13.00 -39.40 -1.64
N GLU A 12 -13.45 -40.66 -1.70
CA GLU A 12 -13.14 -41.65 -0.65
C GLU A 12 -11.66 -42.13 -0.72
N ARG A 13 -10.73 -41.26 -0.32
CA ARG A 13 -9.34 -41.63 0.00
C ARG A 13 -8.83 -41.01 1.31
N GLY A 14 -9.49 -41.38 2.40
CA GLY A 14 -8.86 -41.45 3.73
C GLY A 14 -7.80 -42.56 3.77
N GLY A 15 -6.66 -42.32 3.11
CA GLY A 15 -5.47 -43.18 3.11
C GLY A 15 -4.28 -42.47 3.77
N PRO A 16 -3.27 -43.22 4.27
CA PRO A 16 -2.21 -42.64 5.09
C PRO A 16 -1.45 -41.54 4.34
N GLN A 17 -1.16 -40.44 5.04
CA GLN A 17 -0.43 -39.29 4.54
C GLN A 17 0.95 -39.72 4.01
N GLY A 18 1.05 -39.95 2.70
CA GLY A 18 2.31 -40.17 2.03
C GLY A 18 3.13 -38.88 2.08
N ALA A 19 4.14 -38.84 2.96
CA ALA A 19 4.87 -37.63 3.27
C ALA A 19 5.35 -36.91 2.01
N ALA A 20 4.73 -35.76 1.73
CA ALA A 20 5.16 -34.85 0.69
C ALA A 20 6.62 -34.47 0.98
N ARG A 21 7.48 -34.54 -0.03
CA ARG A 21 8.87 -34.09 0.11
C ARG A 21 8.89 -32.56 0.11
N GLU A 22 8.67 -31.99 1.29
CA GLU A 22 8.91 -30.56 1.56
C GLU A 22 10.27 -30.15 0.98
N PHE A 23 10.30 -29.16 0.09
CA PHE A 23 11.56 -28.61 -0.38
C PHE A 23 12.17 -27.68 0.69
N ARG A 24 12.81 -28.28 1.69
CA ARG A 24 13.63 -27.52 2.66
C ARG A 24 14.95 -27.11 2.02
N ALA A 25 15.23 -25.82 1.97
CA ALA A 25 16.49 -25.29 1.47
C ALA A 25 17.69 -25.89 2.26
N PRO A 26 18.67 -26.52 1.59
CA PRO A 26 19.79 -27.16 2.27
C PRO A 26 20.78 -26.12 2.80
N GLN A 27 21.12 -26.19 4.09
CA GLN A 27 22.17 -25.35 4.67
C GLN A 27 23.55 -25.77 4.12
N ILE A 28 24.10 -24.99 3.19
CA ILE A 28 25.38 -25.31 2.53
C ILE A 28 26.55 -25.02 3.48
N PRO A 29 27.33 -26.04 3.90
CA PRO A 29 28.43 -25.85 4.85
C PRO A 29 29.62 -25.13 4.20
N ARG A 30 30.30 -24.23 4.93
CA ARG A 30 31.47 -23.46 4.44
C ARG A 30 32.57 -24.29 3.77
N ARG A 31 32.72 -25.58 4.11
CA ARG A 31 33.69 -26.50 3.49
C ARG A 31 33.36 -26.86 2.03
N PHE A 32 32.09 -26.81 1.62
CA PHE A 32 31.67 -27.04 0.23
C PHE A 32 32.29 -25.99 -0.70
N TRP A 33 32.18 -24.71 -0.32
CA TRP A 33 32.76 -23.59 -1.07
C TRP A 33 34.27 -23.70 -1.24
N GLY A 34 35.00 -24.16 -0.22
CA GLY A 34 36.44 -24.43 -0.33
C GLY A 34 36.78 -25.52 -1.36
N GLY A 35 35.99 -26.61 -1.40
CA GLY A 35 36.14 -27.66 -2.41
C GLY A 35 35.85 -27.17 -3.83
N VAL A 36 34.76 -26.41 -4.01
CA VAL A 36 34.40 -25.79 -5.30
C VAL A 36 35.50 -24.82 -5.77
N ALA A 37 36.02 -23.97 -4.88
CA ALA A 37 37.09 -23.03 -5.21
C ALA A 37 38.39 -23.73 -5.66
N PHE A 38 38.79 -24.81 -4.98
CA PHE A 38 39.96 -25.60 -5.37
C PHE A 38 39.78 -26.28 -6.74
N PHE A 39 38.60 -26.87 -6.99
CA PHE A 39 38.32 -27.54 -8.26
C PHE A 39 38.21 -26.55 -9.43
N ALA A 40 37.60 -25.39 -9.19
CA ALA A 40 37.55 -24.29 -10.15
C ALA A 40 38.96 -23.74 -10.47
N LEU A 41 39.83 -23.57 -9.46
CA LEU A 41 41.21 -23.14 -9.66
C LEU A 41 42.02 -24.13 -10.51
N ALA A 42 41.88 -25.44 -10.26
CA ALA A 42 42.54 -26.47 -11.05
C ALA A 42 42.08 -26.46 -12.52
N ILE A 43 40.79 -26.30 -12.77
CA ILE A 43 40.22 -26.14 -14.12
C ILE A 43 40.75 -24.85 -14.79
N LEU A 44 40.79 -23.74 -14.06
CA LEU A 44 41.25 -22.43 -14.57
C LEU A 44 42.73 -22.49 -14.98
N VAL A 45 43.59 -23.10 -14.16
CA VAL A 45 45.01 -23.34 -14.51
C VAL A 45 45.15 -24.21 -15.76
N PHE A 46 44.38 -25.30 -15.88
CA PHE A 46 44.43 -26.17 -17.05
C PHE A 46 43.96 -25.47 -18.34
N ILE A 47 42.89 -24.66 -18.26
CA ILE A 47 42.38 -23.87 -19.38
C ILE A 47 43.37 -22.76 -19.78
N ALA A 48 44.00 -22.09 -18.81
CA ALA A 48 44.95 -21.01 -19.06
C ALA A 48 46.29 -21.48 -19.64
N ALA A 49 46.73 -22.70 -19.34
CA ALA A 49 48.02 -23.23 -19.77
C ALA A 49 48.20 -23.23 -21.30
N SER A 50 47.18 -23.66 -22.06
CA SER A 50 47.27 -23.76 -23.52
C SER A 50 47.38 -22.39 -24.22
N PRO A 51 46.55 -21.38 -23.92
CA PRO A 51 46.74 -20.00 -24.40
C PRO A 51 48.10 -19.39 -24.01
N ILE A 52 48.59 -19.64 -22.78
CA ILE A 52 49.89 -19.11 -22.33
C ILE A 52 51.04 -19.71 -23.14
N ILE A 53 51.03 -21.03 -23.35
CA ILE A 53 52.03 -21.71 -24.19
C ILE A 53 51.96 -21.18 -25.62
N SER A 54 50.75 -21.09 -26.19
CA SER A 54 50.51 -20.57 -27.55
C SER A 54 51.05 -19.15 -27.71
N PHE A 55 50.84 -18.27 -26.72
CA PHE A 55 51.35 -16.90 -26.72
C PHE A 55 52.88 -16.88 -26.84
N PHE A 56 53.60 -17.64 -26.01
CA PHE A 56 55.07 -17.65 -26.07
C PHE A 56 55.58 -18.23 -27.40
N THR A 57 55.00 -19.31 -27.91
CA THR A 57 55.42 -19.89 -29.20
C THR A 57 55.13 -18.99 -30.41
N GLU A 58 54.02 -18.24 -30.39
CA GLU A 58 53.69 -17.26 -31.43
C GLU A 58 54.61 -16.03 -31.33
N VAL A 59 54.93 -15.55 -30.13
CA VAL A 59 55.93 -14.47 -29.94
C VAL A 59 57.29 -14.88 -30.49
N GLU A 60 57.79 -16.08 -30.18
CA GLU A 60 59.06 -16.58 -30.72
C GLU A 60 59.03 -16.69 -32.25
N TRP A 61 57.92 -17.13 -32.85
CA TRP A 61 57.76 -17.21 -34.29
C TRP A 61 57.74 -15.82 -34.97
N TYR A 62 56.95 -14.86 -34.44
CA TYR A 62 56.89 -13.50 -34.97
C TYR A 62 58.21 -12.72 -34.76
N ASP A 63 58.94 -12.96 -33.67
CA ASP A 63 60.26 -12.38 -33.40
C ASP A 63 61.31 -12.93 -34.39
N SER A 64 61.24 -14.22 -34.75
CA SER A 64 62.10 -14.83 -35.78
C SER A 64 61.93 -14.23 -37.19
N LEU A 65 60.78 -13.59 -37.43
CA LEU A 65 60.47 -12.85 -38.66
C LEU A 65 60.73 -11.34 -38.57
N GLY A 66 61.13 -10.83 -37.40
CA GLY A 66 61.27 -9.38 -37.15
C GLY A 66 59.94 -8.62 -37.06
N LEU A 67 58.82 -9.32 -36.83
CA LEU A 67 57.45 -8.77 -36.87
C LEU A 67 56.74 -8.80 -35.50
N ARG A 68 57.49 -8.97 -34.40
CA ARG A 68 56.98 -9.07 -33.03
C ARG A 68 55.99 -7.96 -32.64
N ASP A 69 56.26 -6.72 -33.01
CA ASP A 69 55.39 -5.58 -32.66
C ASP A 69 54.02 -5.66 -33.35
N VAL A 70 53.92 -6.31 -34.52
CA VAL A 70 52.65 -6.56 -35.21
C VAL A 70 51.80 -7.54 -34.41
N TYR A 71 52.40 -8.63 -33.92
CA TYR A 71 51.73 -9.58 -33.04
C TYR A 71 51.30 -8.93 -31.72
N LEU A 72 52.21 -8.21 -31.04
CA LEU A 72 51.90 -7.56 -29.77
C LEU A 72 50.82 -6.47 -29.90
N THR A 73 50.81 -5.71 -31.00
CA THR A 73 49.78 -4.70 -31.26
C THR A 73 48.42 -5.34 -31.55
N ARG A 74 48.38 -6.38 -32.41
CA ARG A 74 47.16 -7.15 -32.69
C ARG A 74 46.61 -7.78 -31.42
N LEU A 75 47.45 -8.47 -30.65
CA LEU A 75 47.10 -9.10 -29.39
C LEU A 75 46.59 -8.07 -28.37
N GLY A 76 47.26 -6.91 -28.27
CA GLY A 76 46.82 -5.81 -27.42
C GLY A 76 45.42 -5.29 -27.75
N LEU A 77 45.07 -5.21 -29.04
CA LEU A 77 43.71 -4.88 -29.51
C LEU A 77 42.70 -5.99 -29.18
N GLU A 78 43.02 -7.24 -29.50
CA GLU A 78 42.15 -8.41 -29.21
C GLU A 78 41.84 -8.52 -27.70
N TRP A 79 42.84 -8.38 -26.83
CA TRP A 79 42.66 -8.40 -25.38
C TRP A 79 41.99 -7.14 -24.84
N SER A 80 42.19 -5.96 -25.43
CA SER A 80 41.48 -4.74 -25.02
C SER A 80 39.97 -4.84 -25.30
N ILE A 81 39.60 -5.40 -26.46
CA ILE A 81 38.21 -5.68 -26.80
C ILE A 81 37.63 -6.74 -25.86
N ALA A 82 38.32 -7.87 -25.66
CA ALA A 82 37.87 -8.94 -24.77
C ALA A 82 37.70 -8.46 -23.32
N LEU A 83 38.64 -7.68 -22.79
CA LEU A 83 38.57 -7.11 -21.45
C LEU A 83 37.43 -6.09 -21.33
N GLY A 84 37.25 -5.23 -22.32
CA GLY A 84 36.14 -4.28 -22.38
C GLY A 84 34.77 -4.98 -22.37
N SER A 85 34.59 -6.00 -23.22
CA SER A 85 33.38 -6.82 -23.24
C SER A 85 33.15 -7.58 -21.92
N PHE A 86 34.21 -8.11 -21.31
CA PHE A 86 34.13 -8.80 -20.02
C PHE A 86 33.75 -7.87 -18.87
N VAL A 87 34.32 -6.65 -18.81
CA VAL A 87 33.95 -5.63 -17.83
C VAL A 87 32.49 -5.17 -18.02
N LEU A 88 32.05 -4.95 -19.25
CA LEU A 88 30.64 -4.61 -19.54
C LEU A 88 29.67 -5.73 -19.14
N ALA A 89 30.03 -6.99 -19.40
CA ALA A 89 29.25 -8.15 -18.96
C ALA A 89 29.20 -8.26 -17.43
N LEU A 90 30.33 -8.08 -16.74
CA LEU A 90 30.39 -8.08 -15.28
C LEU A 90 29.60 -6.92 -14.66
N LEU A 91 29.61 -5.73 -15.25
CA LEU A 91 28.81 -4.60 -14.79
C LEU A 91 27.30 -4.88 -14.95
N TYR A 92 26.88 -5.36 -16.12
CA TYR A 92 25.47 -5.72 -16.37
C TYR A 92 24.97 -6.79 -15.39
N LEU A 93 25.75 -7.87 -15.20
CA LEU A 93 25.41 -8.96 -14.30
C LEU A 93 25.53 -8.57 -12.82
N GLY A 94 26.49 -7.72 -12.45
CA GLY A 94 26.66 -7.24 -11.08
C GLY A 94 25.51 -6.33 -10.64
N VAL A 95 25.14 -5.35 -11.48
CA VAL A 95 24.01 -4.44 -11.21
C VAL A 95 22.68 -5.22 -11.15
N GLY A 96 22.45 -6.11 -12.12
CA GLY A 96 21.22 -6.91 -12.13
C GLY A 96 21.10 -7.89 -10.96
N ALA A 97 22.21 -8.45 -10.45
CA ALA A 97 22.19 -9.34 -9.29
C ALA A 97 21.97 -8.56 -7.99
N ALA A 98 22.50 -7.34 -7.88
CA ALA A 98 22.34 -6.49 -6.71
C ALA A 98 20.87 -6.11 -6.45
N THR A 99 20.03 -5.97 -7.48
CA THR A 99 18.59 -5.68 -7.28
C THR A 99 17.79 -6.87 -6.73
N GLN A 100 18.32 -8.10 -6.78
CA GLN A 100 17.63 -9.31 -6.35
C GLN A 100 17.81 -9.62 -4.85
N TRP A 101 18.46 -8.73 -4.09
CA TRP A 101 18.83 -8.97 -2.70
C TRP A 101 17.62 -9.30 -1.80
N GLN A 102 16.44 -8.74 -2.07
CA GLN A 102 15.21 -9.00 -1.31
C GLN A 102 14.78 -10.47 -1.43
N SER A 103 14.76 -11.03 -2.65
CA SER A 103 14.38 -12.44 -2.83
C SER A 103 15.41 -13.40 -2.23
N VAL A 104 16.69 -12.99 -2.19
CA VAL A 104 17.74 -13.73 -1.45
C VAL A 104 17.52 -13.69 0.06
N ALA A 105 17.14 -12.54 0.63
CA ALA A 105 16.83 -12.41 2.07
C ALA A 105 15.63 -13.30 2.46
N LEU A 106 14.53 -13.23 1.70
CA LEU A 106 13.35 -14.07 1.91
C LEU A 106 13.70 -15.56 1.79
N PHE A 107 14.51 -15.95 0.80
CA PHE A 107 14.96 -17.33 0.62
C PHE A 107 15.80 -17.86 1.80
N LEU A 108 16.75 -17.05 2.28
CA LEU A 108 17.65 -17.43 3.38
C LEU A 108 16.94 -17.53 4.73
N HIS A 109 15.89 -16.73 4.93
CA HIS A 109 15.11 -16.68 6.18
C HIS A 109 13.70 -17.29 6.04
N SER A 110 13.52 -18.19 5.06
CA SER A 110 12.24 -18.84 4.78
C SER A 110 11.73 -19.66 5.98
N SER A 111 10.48 -19.42 6.40
CA SER A 111 9.81 -20.13 7.50
C SER A 111 8.42 -20.65 7.08
N PRO A 112 8.01 -21.88 7.46
CA PRO A 112 6.70 -22.42 7.10
C PRO A 112 5.52 -21.61 7.66
N THR A 113 4.45 -21.49 6.88
CA THR A 113 3.18 -20.90 7.32
C THR A 113 2.28 -21.92 8.04
N GLY A 114 2.46 -23.22 7.76
CA GLY A 114 1.53 -24.28 8.17
C GLY A 114 0.33 -24.44 7.23
N THR A 115 0.22 -23.65 6.16
CA THR A 115 -0.82 -23.78 5.12
C THR A 115 -0.20 -24.38 3.85
N THR A 116 -0.71 -25.52 3.40
CA THR A 116 -0.21 -26.22 2.21
C THR A 116 -1.16 -26.07 1.01
N ASP A 117 -0.58 -25.96 -0.18
CA ASP A 117 -1.36 -25.90 -1.43
C ASP A 117 -2.00 -27.28 -1.75
N PRO A 118 -3.28 -27.38 -2.15
CA PRO A 118 -3.93 -28.68 -2.37
C PRO A 118 -3.72 -29.30 -3.76
N VAL A 119 -2.68 -28.92 -4.53
CA VAL A 119 -2.35 -29.50 -5.86
C VAL A 119 -0.95 -30.12 -5.89
N LEU A 120 0.04 -29.45 -5.29
CA LEU A 120 1.47 -29.76 -5.31
C LEU A 120 2.04 -30.02 -3.90
N GLY A 121 1.28 -29.70 -2.84
CA GLY A 121 1.61 -30.04 -1.47
C GLY A 121 2.81 -29.28 -0.89
N GLN A 122 3.12 -28.09 -1.41
CA GLN A 122 4.11 -27.19 -0.81
C GLN A 122 3.43 -26.24 0.18
N ASP A 123 4.16 -25.78 1.20
CA ASP A 123 3.71 -24.71 2.08
C ASP A 123 3.61 -23.37 1.31
N VAL A 124 2.67 -22.49 1.67
CA VAL A 124 2.55 -21.13 1.11
C VAL A 124 3.87 -20.34 1.22
N SER A 125 4.72 -20.62 2.21
CA SER A 125 6.05 -20.03 2.33
C SER A 125 6.98 -20.35 1.15
N PHE A 126 6.80 -21.49 0.46
CA PHE A 126 7.54 -21.78 -0.75
C PHE A 126 7.22 -20.73 -1.83
N TYR A 127 5.95 -20.43 -2.03
CA TYR A 127 5.49 -19.49 -3.06
C TYR A 127 5.86 -18.03 -2.73
N LEU A 128 5.77 -17.63 -1.45
CA LEU A 128 6.09 -16.27 -1.02
C LEU A 128 7.60 -16.02 -0.87
N LEU A 129 8.34 -16.96 -0.28
CA LEU A 129 9.71 -16.72 0.20
C LEU A 129 10.79 -17.39 -0.68
N THR A 130 10.48 -18.49 -1.34
CA THR A 130 11.47 -19.33 -2.06
C THR A 130 11.36 -19.22 -3.58
N LEU A 131 10.14 -19.26 -4.12
CA LEU A 131 9.86 -19.28 -5.55
C LEU A 131 10.35 -18.03 -6.31
N PRO A 132 10.24 -16.78 -5.78
CA PRO A 132 10.75 -15.60 -6.48
C PRO A 132 12.26 -15.68 -6.71
N PHE A 133 13.04 -16.10 -5.70
CA PHE A 133 14.48 -16.32 -5.85
C PHE A 133 14.80 -17.43 -6.87
N VAL A 134 14.04 -18.53 -6.85
CA VAL A 134 14.22 -19.63 -7.81
C VAL A 134 13.93 -19.20 -9.24
N HIS A 135 12.89 -18.39 -9.47
CA HIS A 135 12.60 -17.82 -10.79
C HIS A 135 13.68 -16.85 -11.25
N ASN A 136 14.16 -15.98 -10.36
CA ASN A 136 15.26 -15.08 -10.67
C ASN A 136 16.52 -15.88 -11.04
N ALA A 137 16.93 -16.85 -10.22
CA ALA A 137 18.08 -17.71 -10.51
C ALA A 137 17.93 -18.53 -11.81
N THR A 138 16.72 -18.98 -12.14
CA THR A 138 16.43 -19.76 -13.36
C THR A 138 16.48 -18.87 -14.61
N ASN A 139 15.83 -17.70 -14.57
CA ASN A 139 15.84 -16.72 -15.66
C ASN A 139 17.25 -16.19 -15.93
N TRP A 140 18.04 -15.96 -14.87
CA TRP A 140 19.46 -15.61 -14.96
C TRP A 140 20.30 -16.73 -15.60
N SER A 141 20.07 -17.98 -15.19
CA SER A 141 20.75 -19.14 -15.79
C SER A 141 20.42 -19.30 -17.28
N LEU A 142 19.17 -19.07 -17.67
CA LEU A 142 18.73 -19.07 -19.06
C LEU A 142 19.40 -17.96 -19.88
N ALA A 143 19.37 -16.72 -19.38
CA ALA A 143 19.98 -15.57 -20.04
C ALA A 143 21.50 -15.75 -20.22
N LEU A 144 22.19 -16.20 -19.16
CA LEU A 144 23.63 -16.50 -19.19
C LEU A 144 23.97 -17.60 -20.20
N ALA A 145 23.24 -18.72 -20.19
CA ALA A 145 23.49 -19.83 -21.10
C ALA A 145 23.18 -19.44 -22.57
N PHE A 146 22.12 -18.67 -22.81
CA PHE A 146 21.80 -18.15 -24.15
C PHE A 146 22.86 -17.18 -24.67
N MET A 147 23.29 -16.21 -23.84
CA MET A 147 24.36 -15.28 -24.19
C MET A 147 25.70 -15.99 -24.41
N ALA A 148 26.02 -17.04 -23.64
CA ALA A 148 27.21 -17.86 -23.85
C ALA A 148 27.15 -18.60 -25.20
N ILE A 149 26.00 -19.16 -25.58
CA ILE A 149 25.80 -19.79 -26.89
C ILE A 149 26.00 -18.78 -28.02
N LEU A 150 25.38 -17.59 -27.93
CA LEU A 150 25.53 -16.55 -28.95
C LEU A 150 26.98 -16.06 -29.09
N LEU A 151 27.64 -15.76 -27.96
CA LEU A 151 29.03 -15.31 -27.93
C LEU A 151 29.97 -16.36 -28.55
N VAL A 152 29.85 -17.62 -28.14
CA VAL A 152 30.70 -18.71 -28.63
C VAL A 152 30.40 -19.06 -30.09
N ALA A 153 29.14 -18.98 -30.54
CA ALA A 153 28.80 -19.15 -31.95
C ALA A 153 29.35 -18.02 -32.83
N ALA A 154 29.30 -16.77 -32.34
CA ALA A 154 29.91 -15.63 -33.02
C ALA A 154 31.43 -15.74 -33.10
N LEU A 155 32.10 -16.09 -32.00
CA LEU A 155 33.55 -16.32 -31.95
C LEU A 155 34.01 -17.45 -32.90
N TYR A 156 33.26 -18.54 -33.03
CA TYR A 156 33.60 -19.61 -33.99
C TYR A 156 33.25 -19.31 -35.45
N SER A 157 32.37 -18.34 -35.70
CA SER A 157 32.03 -17.88 -37.04
C SER A 157 32.97 -16.77 -37.53
N TRP A 158 33.55 -15.98 -36.61
CA TRP A 158 34.55 -14.96 -36.92
C TRP A 158 35.85 -15.61 -37.42
N ARG A 159 36.28 -15.28 -38.65
CA ARG A 159 37.56 -15.70 -39.25
C ARG A 159 38.23 -14.54 -39.95
N GLY A 160 39.10 -13.83 -39.22
CA GLY A 160 39.79 -12.63 -39.70
C GLY A 160 38.78 -11.59 -40.18
N ASP A 161 38.74 -11.36 -41.49
CA ASP A 161 37.91 -10.35 -42.15
C ASP A 161 36.51 -10.85 -42.54
N SER A 162 36.15 -12.09 -42.18
CA SER A 162 34.94 -12.76 -42.66
C SER A 162 34.14 -13.49 -41.56
N PHE A 163 32.84 -13.65 -41.78
CA PHE A 163 31.94 -14.40 -40.90
C PHE A 163 31.41 -15.65 -41.61
N ASP A 164 31.92 -16.84 -41.24
CA ASP A 164 31.55 -18.12 -41.85
C ASP A 164 30.80 -19.02 -40.87
N PHE A 165 29.51 -19.23 -41.15
CA PHE A 165 28.60 -20.08 -40.38
C PHE A 165 28.96 -21.60 -40.41
N ARG A 166 29.98 -22.02 -41.17
CA ARG A 166 30.45 -23.42 -41.21
C ARG A 166 31.24 -23.80 -39.95
N LEU A 167 30.52 -24.10 -38.86
CA LEU A 167 31.09 -24.55 -37.59
C LEU A 167 32.00 -25.78 -37.76
N THR A 168 33.18 -25.74 -37.13
CA THR A 168 34.13 -26.87 -37.09
C THR A 168 33.60 -28.02 -36.21
N PRO A 169 34.09 -29.27 -36.35
CA PRO A 169 33.70 -30.37 -35.46
C PRO A 169 33.94 -30.09 -33.97
N GLN A 170 34.96 -29.30 -33.64
CA GLN A 170 35.28 -28.85 -32.30
C GLN A 170 34.30 -27.76 -31.82
N ALA A 171 33.96 -26.79 -32.67
CA ALA A 171 32.93 -25.79 -32.39
C ALA A 171 31.55 -26.43 -32.17
N LEU A 172 31.19 -27.41 -33.01
CA LEU A 172 29.96 -28.20 -32.87
C LEU A 172 29.91 -28.96 -31.54
N SER A 173 31.04 -29.51 -31.08
CA SER A 173 31.13 -30.15 -29.75
C SER A 173 30.88 -29.13 -28.63
N HIS A 174 31.59 -28.00 -28.63
CA HIS A 174 31.48 -26.98 -27.59
C HIS A 174 30.06 -26.37 -27.55
N ILE A 175 29.52 -25.98 -28.70
CA ILE A 175 28.15 -25.46 -28.82
C ILE A 175 27.12 -26.52 -28.38
N SER A 176 27.31 -27.80 -28.68
CA SER A 176 26.39 -28.85 -28.20
C SER A 176 26.37 -28.97 -26.67
N VAL A 177 27.51 -28.79 -25.99
CA VAL A 177 27.57 -28.77 -24.52
C VAL A 177 26.89 -27.52 -23.94
N LEU A 178 27.10 -26.35 -24.55
CA LEU A 178 26.42 -25.11 -24.13
C LEU A 178 24.90 -25.19 -24.33
N VAL A 179 24.45 -25.71 -25.48
CA VAL A 179 23.03 -25.96 -25.77
C VAL A 179 22.45 -27.03 -24.83
N ALA A 180 23.23 -28.05 -24.44
CA ALA A 180 22.79 -28.99 -23.40
C ALA A 180 22.55 -28.28 -22.06
N GLY A 181 23.45 -27.39 -21.63
CA GLY A 181 23.28 -26.58 -20.42
C GLY A 181 22.05 -25.67 -20.48
N PHE A 182 21.82 -25.02 -21.62
CA PHE A 182 20.62 -24.21 -21.85
C PHE A 182 19.33 -25.05 -21.84
N VAL A 183 19.34 -26.26 -22.42
CA VAL A 183 18.19 -27.18 -22.36
C VAL A 183 17.95 -27.72 -20.94
N VAL A 184 18.99 -27.91 -20.13
CA VAL A 184 18.82 -28.20 -18.69
C VAL A 184 18.19 -27.01 -17.96
N ALA A 185 18.64 -25.78 -18.19
CA ALA A 185 18.02 -24.59 -17.62
C ALA A 185 16.54 -24.42 -18.05
N LEU A 186 16.22 -24.72 -19.32
CA LEU A 186 14.85 -24.78 -19.82
C LEU A 186 14.01 -25.91 -19.18
N SER A 187 14.64 -27.05 -18.86
CA SER A 187 13.99 -28.16 -18.15
C SER A 187 13.66 -27.79 -16.71
N VAL A 188 14.56 -27.05 -16.05
CA VAL A 188 14.36 -26.48 -14.70
C VAL A 188 13.25 -25.42 -14.72
N ALA A 189 13.23 -24.54 -15.73
CA ALA A 189 12.15 -23.58 -15.92
C ALA A 189 10.78 -24.28 -16.15
N ALA A 190 10.73 -25.32 -16.99
CA ALA A 190 9.51 -26.12 -17.17
C ALA A 190 9.08 -26.87 -15.90
N TRP A 191 10.01 -27.21 -15.01
CA TRP A 191 9.67 -27.82 -13.72
C TRP A 191 9.11 -26.80 -12.71
N PHE A 192 9.68 -25.59 -12.63
CA PHE A 192 9.18 -24.56 -11.72
C PHE A 192 7.93 -23.84 -12.25
N GLY A 193 7.76 -23.71 -13.56
CA GLY A 193 6.53 -23.23 -14.22
C GLY A 193 5.24 -24.00 -13.88
N ARG A 194 5.38 -25.14 -13.20
CA ARG A 194 4.27 -25.89 -12.58
C ARG A 194 3.62 -25.14 -11.41
N TYR A 195 4.37 -24.29 -10.71
CA TYR A 195 3.92 -23.49 -9.58
C TYR A 195 3.23 -22.20 -10.04
N ASP A 196 3.65 -21.62 -11.17
CA ASP A 196 3.06 -20.43 -11.80
C ASP A 196 1.56 -20.62 -12.06
N LEU A 197 1.16 -21.82 -12.47
CA LEU A 197 -0.23 -22.21 -12.66
C LEU A 197 -1.10 -21.96 -11.43
N LEU A 198 -0.54 -21.96 -10.22
CA LEU A 198 -1.29 -21.81 -8.99
C LEU A 198 -1.54 -20.35 -8.63
N TYR A 199 -0.85 -19.36 -9.19
CA TYR A 199 -1.14 -17.92 -8.95
C TYR A 199 -1.42 -17.12 -10.24
N ALA A 200 -1.36 -17.76 -11.41
CA ALA A 200 -1.84 -17.19 -12.66
C ALA A 200 -3.38 -17.00 -12.66
N HIS A 201 -3.86 -15.97 -13.35
CA HIS A 201 -5.29 -15.79 -13.63
C HIS A 201 -5.70 -16.60 -14.88
N ASN A 202 -6.85 -17.27 -14.84
CA ASN A 202 -7.50 -17.85 -16.02
C ASN A 202 -8.96 -17.33 -16.13
N SER A 203 -9.66 -17.72 -17.19
CA SER A 203 -10.98 -17.17 -17.53
C SER A 203 -12.14 -17.52 -16.58
N ILE A 204 -11.89 -18.23 -15.47
CA ILE A 204 -12.92 -18.67 -14.52
C ILE A 204 -12.48 -18.46 -13.05
N VAL A 205 -11.20 -18.70 -12.72
CA VAL A 205 -10.66 -18.60 -11.36
C VAL A 205 -9.27 -17.94 -11.33
N TYR A 206 -8.82 -17.58 -10.13
CA TYR A 206 -7.41 -17.29 -9.88
C TYR A 206 -6.72 -18.55 -9.35
N GLY A 207 -5.53 -18.83 -9.88
CA GLY A 207 -4.85 -20.11 -9.73
C GLY A 207 -5.43 -21.24 -10.59
N ALA A 208 -4.91 -22.45 -10.41
CA ALA A 208 -5.06 -23.53 -11.37
C ALA A 208 -6.50 -24.07 -11.46
N ALA A 209 -7.14 -23.91 -12.63
CA ALA A 209 -8.43 -24.51 -12.95
C ALA A 209 -8.33 -26.03 -13.21
N TYR A 210 -9.46 -26.69 -13.43
CA TYR A 210 -9.55 -28.11 -13.78
C TYR A 210 -8.60 -28.47 -14.94
N THR A 211 -8.59 -27.68 -16.01
CA THR A 211 -7.72 -27.91 -17.18
C THR A 211 -6.25 -27.66 -16.88
N ASP A 212 -5.93 -26.73 -15.98
CA ASP A 212 -4.54 -26.44 -15.62
C ASP A 212 -3.95 -27.62 -14.83
N VAL A 213 -4.70 -28.17 -13.87
CA VAL A 213 -4.29 -29.33 -13.06
C VAL A 213 -4.29 -30.63 -13.87
N ASN A 214 -5.27 -30.86 -14.75
CA ASN A 214 -5.40 -32.13 -15.48
C ASN A 214 -4.68 -32.16 -16.85
N ALA A 215 -4.38 -31.01 -17.47
CA ALA A 215 -3.74 -30.94 -18.78
C ALA A 215 -2.41 -30.16 -18.79
N ARG A 216 -2.34 -28.94 -18.24
CA ARG A 216 -1.07 -28.17 -18.25
C ARG A 216 -0.02 -28.79 -17.34
N LEU A 217 -0.38 -29.12 -16.10
CA LEU A 217 0.55 -29.59 -15.07
C LEU A 217 1.26 -30.91 -15.44
N PRO A 218 0.59 -31.94 -16.01
CA PRO A 218 1.28 -33.11 -16.57
C PRO A 218 2.18 -32.76 -17.75
N LEU A 219 1.80 -31.78 -18.58
CA LEU A 219 2.54 -31.39 -19.78
C LEU A 219 3.83 -30.62 -19.47
N TYR A 220 3.82 -29.72 -18.49
CA TYR A 220 5.05 -29.14 -17.91
C TYR A 220 5.97 -30.21 -17.33
N THR A 221 5.41 -31.19 -16.61
CA THR A 221 6.16 -32.32 -16.04
C THR A 221 6.81 -33.17 -17.14
N PHE A 222 6.08 -33.45 -18.23
CA PHE A 222 6.60 -34.13 -19.41
C PHE A 222 7.69 -33.32 -20.13
N GLN A 223 7.48 -32.01 -20.32
CA GLN A 223 8.43 -31.13 -20.98
C GLN A 223 9.76 -31.03 -20.21
N ALA A 224 9.72 -30.92 -18.88
CA ALA A 224 10.90 -30.98 -18.03
C ALA A 224 11.66 -32.30 -18.19
N GLY A 225 10.96 -33.44 -18.15
CA GLY A 225 11.58 -34.76 -18.34
C GLY A 225 12.17 -34.96 -19.75
N ALA A 226 11.45 -34.54 -20.79
CA ALA A 226 11.90 -34.61 -22.18
C ALA A 226 13.14 -33.73 -22.43
N GLY A 227 13.19 -32.53 -21.83
CA GLY A 227 14.35 -31.65 -21.91
C GLY A 227 15.63 -32.29 -21.35
N ILE A 228 15.56 -33.01 -20.22
CA ILE A 228 16.72 -33.75 -19.69
C ILE A 228 17.19 -34.85 -20.65
N VAL A 229 16.28 -35.54 -21.34
CA VAL A 229 16.64 -36.54 -22.38
C VAL A 229 17.31 -35.86 -23.59
N LEU A 230 16.80 -34.72 -24.05
CA LEU A 230 17.40 -33.93 -25.12
C LEU A 230 18.78 -33.39 -24.75
N ALA A 231 18.96 -32.92 -23.51
CA ALA A 231 20.26 -32.51 -22.98
C ALA A 231 21.26 -33.68 -22.95
N GLY A 232 20.81 -34.89 -22.58
CA GLY A 232 21.62 -36.11 -22.67
C GLY A 232 22.09 -36.42 -24.09
N ALA A 233 21.21 -36.27 -25.10
CA ALA A 233 21.55 -36.44 -26.51
C ALA A 233 22.51 -35.35 -27.03
N LEU A 234 22.37 -34.11 -26.54
CA LEU A 234 23.28 -32.99 -26.85
C LEU A 234 24.68 -33.19 -26.24
N LEU A 235 24.77 -33.69 -25.00
CA LEU A 235 26.04 -34.09 -24.39
C LEU A 235 26.69 -35.25 -25.17
N ALA A 236 25.91 -36.26 -25.57
CA ALA A 236 26.39 -37.32 -26.46
C ALA A 236 26.96 -36.78 -27.79
N ASN A 237 26.43 -35.65 -28.28
CA ASN A 237 26.93 -35.00 -29.49
C ASN A 237 28.32 -34.34 -29.35
N ALA A 238 28.86 -34.17 -28.14
CA ALA A 238 30.25 -33.73 -27.97
C ALA A 238 31.25 -34.72 -28.60
N TRP A 239 30.93 -36.02 -28.55
CA TRP A 239 31.70 -37.08 -29.22
C TRP A 239 31.25 -37.32 -30.66
N LEU A 240 29.94 -37.27 -30.95
CA LEU A 240 29.39 -37.57 -32.28
C LEU A 240 29.56 -36.43 -33.31
N ARG A 241 29.61 -35.17 -32.85
CA ARG A 241 29.91 -33.93 -33.61
C ARG A 241 29.04 -33.71 -34.84
N ARG A 242 27.75 -34.03 -34.77
CA ARG A 242 26.79 -33.90 -35.89
C ARG A 242 25.88 -32.69 -35.70
N LEU A 243 25.76 -31.83 -36.72
CA LEU A 243 24.91 -30.63 -36.69
C LEU A 243 23.42 -30.95 -36.54
N TRP A 244 22.95 -32.09 -37.07
CA TRP A 244 21.52 -32.43 -37.03
C TRP A 244 21.00 -32.82 -35.65
N ILE A 245 21.85 -33.22 -34.70
CA ILE A 245 21.39 -33.58 -33.34
C ILE A 245 20.89 -32.32 -32.59
N PRO A 246 21.65 -31.19 -32.54
CA PRO A 246 21.12 -29.92 -32.06
C PRO A 246 19.87 -29.43 -32.78
N VAL A 247 19.79 -29.60 -34.11
CA VAL A 247 18.62 -29.17 -34.90
C VAL A 247 17.37 -30.00 -34.53
N ILE A 248 17.49 -31.32 -34.38
CA ILE A 248 16.38 -32.16 -33.91
C ILE A 248 16.03 -31.88 -32.46
N ALA A 249 17.01 -31.62 -31.57
CA ALA A 249 16.74 -31.26 -30.18
C ALA A 249 15.95 -29.94 -30.07
N ALA A 250 16.35 -28.91 -30.82
CA ALA A 250 15.61 -27.65 -30.89
C ALA A 250 14.21 -27.84 -31.49
N GLY A 251 14.09 -28.58 -32.60
CA GLY A 251 12.79 -28.86 -33.23
C GLY A 251 11.85 -29.66 -32.32
N ALA A 252 12.34 -30.67 -31.62
CA ALA A 252 11.58 -31.45 -30.65
C ALA A 252 11.12 -30.59 -29.47
N TRP A 253 11.99 -29.73 -28.93
CA TRP A 253 11.61 -28.80 -27.86
C TRP A 253 10.52 -27.82 -28.30
N ILE A 254 10.64 -27.25 -29.51
CA ILE A 254 9.63 -26.35 -30.09
C ILE A 254 8.30 -27.08 -30.29
N LEU A 255 8.30 -28.32 -30.81
CA LEU A 255 7.09 -29.12 -30.98
C LEU A 255 6.40 -29.44 -29.65
N ILE A 256 7.17 -29.74 -28.59
CA ILE A 256 6.64 -29.95 -27.24
C ILE A 256 6.04 -28.65 -26.68
N ALA A 257 6.70 -27.51 -26.87
CA ALA A 257 6.19 -26.20 -26.43
C ALA A 257 4.91 -25.78 -27.18
N ILE A 258 4.78 -26.08 -28.47
CA ILE A 258 3.56 -25.85 -29.25
C ILE A 258 2.42 -26.76 -28.77
N ALA A 259 2.71 -28.05 -28.56
CA ALA A 259 1.75 -28.97 -27.94
C ALA A 259 1.31 -28.48 -26.55
N GLY A 260 2.24 -27.85 -25.81
CA GLY A 260 2.04 -27.10 -24.56
C GLY A 260 0.85 -26.14 -24.57
N GLN A 261 0.61 -25.46 -25.69
CA GLN A 261 -0.49 -24.49 -25.83
C GLN A 261 -1.75 -25.12 -26.43
N VAL A 262 -1.58 -26.04 -27.39
CA VAL A 262 -2.71 -26.65 -28.13
C VAL A 262 -3.49 -27.66 -27.26
N TYR A 263 -2.80 -28.55 -26.54
CA TYR A 263 -3.47 -29.64 -25.81
C TYR A 263 -4.40 -29.15 -24.68
N PRO A 264 -4.00 -28.21 -23.80
CA PRO A 264 -4.90 -27.68 -22.77
C PRO A 264 -6.12 -26.96 -23.38
N SER A 265 -5.93 -26.23 -24.49
CA SER A 265 -7.01 -25.52 -25.18
C SER A 265 -8.08 -26.49 -25.71
N LEU A 266 -7.68 -27.66 -26.22
CA LEU A 266 -8.60 -28.72 -26.63
C LEU A 266 -9.35 -29.33 -25.43
N VAL A 267 -8.68 -29.55 -24.30
CA VAL A 267 -9.31 -30.06 -23.06
C VAL A 267 -10.35 -29.06 -22.53
N GLN A 268 -10.03 -27.76 -22.50
CA GLN A 268 -10.97 -26.71 -22.08
C GLN A 268 -12.22 -26.70 -22.96
N GLY A 269 -12.07 -26.73 -24.29
CA GLY A 269 -13.20 -26.66 -25.22
C GLY A 269 -14.08 -27.91 -25.24
N VAL A 270 -13.51 -29.10 -25.05
CA VAL A 270 -14.24 -30.38 -25.19
C VAL A 270 -14.80 -30.91 -23.86
N SER A 271 -14.05 -30.80 -22.76
CA SER A 271 -14.44 -31.37 -21.46
C SER A 271 -15.03 -30.31 -20.54
N THR A 272 -14.30 -29.20 -20.37
CA THR A 272 -14.48 -28.27 -19.26
C THR A 272 -15.60 -27.28 -19.53
N GLY A 273 -15.57 -26.56 -20.66
CA GLY A 273 -16.56 -25.55 -21.02
C GLY A 273 -18.02 -26.03 -20.94
N PRO A 274 -18.39 -27.19 -21.52
CA PRO A 274 -19.77 -27.69 -21.44
C PRO A 274 -20.23 -28.14 -20.04
N ASN A 275 -19.31 -28.30 -19.08
CA ASN A 275 -19.57 -28.88 -17.76
C ASN A 275 -18.92 -28.07 -16.61
N ALA A 276 -18.64 -26.78 -16.84
CA ALA A 276 -17.79 -25.97 -15.96
C ALA A 276 -18.35 -25.86 -14.53
N GLY A 277 -19.68 -25.67 -14.41
CA GLY A 277 -20.42 -25.64 -13.14
C GLY A 277 -20.46 -26.96 -12.36
N THR A 278 -19.68 -27.96 -12.75
CA THR A 278 -19.41 -29.19 -11.97
C THR A 278 -17.90 -29.37 -11.76
N TYR A 279 -17.08 -29.22 -12.81
CA TYR A 279 -15.64 -29.49 -12.72
C TYR A 279 -14.82 -28.36 -12.07
N GLU A 280 -15.26 -27.11 -12.16
CA GLU A 280 -14.49 -25.95 -11.64
C GLU A 280 -14.81 -25.62 -10.17
N LEU A 281 -15.94 -26.08 -9.63
CA LEU A 281 -16.36 -25.88 -8.23
C LEU A 281 -15.25 -26.15 -7.18
N PRO A 282 -14.52 -27.29 -7.21
CA PRO A 282 -13.46 -27.56 -6.23
C PRO A 282 -12.18 -26.74 -6.45
N PHE A 283 -12.09 -25.92 -7.51
CA PHE A 283 -11.01 -24.95 -7.74
C PHE A 283 -11.48 -23.54 -7.35
N ILE A 284 -12.73 -23.18 -7.66
CA ILE A 284 -13.42 -21.99 -7.13
C ILE A 284 -13.37 -21.97 -5.60
N ALA A 285 -13.68 -23.09 -4.94
CA ALA A 285 -13.58 -23.22 -3.48
C ALA A 285 -12.18 -22.91 -2.91
N ARG A 286 -11.11 -23.28 -3.64
CA ARG A 286 -9.71 -22.94 -3.26
C ARG A 286 -9.45 -21.47 -3.48
N SER A 287 -9.89 -20.92 -4.62
CA SER A 287 -9.77 -19.50 -4.94
C SER A 287 -10.42 -18.65 -3.85
N ILE A 288 -11.62 -19.04 -3.38
CA ILE A 288 -12.34 -18.37 -2.30
C ILE A 288 -11.54 -18.42 -0.98
N ASP A 289 -11.17 -19.62 -0.52
CA ASP A 289 -10.46 -19.84 0.75
C ASP A 289 -9.09 -19.13 0.78
N PHE A 290 -8.28 -19.29 -0.27
CA PHE A 290 -6.94 -18.71 -0.33
C PHE A 290 -6.96 -17.20 -0.60
N THR A 291 -7.89 -16.65 -1.38
CA THR A 291 -8.04 -15.19 -1.52
C THR A 291 -8.44 -14.57 -0.17
N ARG A 292 -9.42 -15.15 0.53
CA ARG A 292 -9.81 -14.67 1.86
C ARG A 292 -8.65 -14.72 2.86
N LYS A 293 -7.82 -15.78 2.82
CA LYS A 293 -6.59 -15.86 3.61
C LYS A 293 -5.54 -14.82 3.20
N ALA A 294 -5.34 -14.61 1.91
CA ALA A 294 -4.32 -13.70 1.39
C ALA A 294 -4.59 -12.22 1.68
N TYR A 295 -5.86 -11.83 1.83
CA TYR A 295 -6.28 -10.47 2.17
C TYR A 295 -6.72 -10.28 3.64
N GLY A 296 -6.60 -11.30 4.50
CA GLY A 296 -6.99 -11.23 5.91
C GLY A 296 -8.51 -11.26 6.16
N LEU A 297 -9.29 -11.61 5.14
CA LEU A 297 -10.76 -11.65 5.13
C LEU A 297 -11.33 -13.03 5.54
N SER A 298 -10.52 -13.92 6.12
CA SER A 298 -10.98 -15.21 6.62
C SER A 298 -11.97 -15.03 7.77
N ASP A 299 -11.58 -14.26 8.78
CA ASP A 299 -12.25 -14.13 10.07
C ASP A 299 -13.30 -13.01 10.13
N VAL A 300 -13.75 -12.49 8.98
CA VAL A 300 -14.83 -11.49 8.90
C VAL A 300 -16.11 -12.10 9.47
N THR A 301 -16.58 -11.56 10.59
CA THR A 301 -17.80 -12.03 11.25
C THR A 301 -19.04 -11.52 10.52
N GLY A 302 -19.96 -12.42 10.19
CA GLY A 302 -21.24 -12.08 9.56
C GLY A 302 -22.32 -11.86 10.60
N SER A 303 -23.02 -10.72 10.53
CA SER A 303 -24.14 -10.37 11.40
C SER A 303 -25.40 -10.04 10.61
N THR A 304 -26.55 -10.36 11.20
CA THR A 304 -27.89 -9.94 10.76
C THR A 304 -28.66 -9.26 11.91
N SER A 305 -27.97 -8.73 12.92
CA SER A 305 -28.59 -8.08 14.09
C SER A 305 -29.19 -6.70 13.77
N PHE A 306 -28.71 -6.07 12.70
CA PHE A 306 -29.07 -4.72 12.28
C PHE A 306 -29.90 -4.78 10.98
N THR A 307 -31.08 -4.16 10.98
CA THR A 307 -32.01 -4.20 9.83
C THR A 307 -31.94 -2.97 8.94
N GLY A 308 -31.63 -1.79 9.49
CA GLY A 308 -31.49 -0.53 8.74
C GLY A 308 -32.78 0.05 8.14
N ASP A 309 -33.94 -0.55 8.47
CA ASP A 309 -35.24 -0.34 7.81
C ASP A 309 -36.23 0.52 8.61
N GLN A 310 -35.88 0.92 9.83
CA GLN A 310 -36.71 1.75 10.69
C GLN A 310 -36.42 3.26 10.49
N PRO A 311 -37.41 4.16 10.62
CA PRO A 311 -37.16 5.59 10.70
C PRO A 311 -36.43 5.95 12.00
N LEU A 312 -35.63 7.02 11.98
CA LEU A 312 -34.77 7.36 13.13
C LEU A 312 -35.56 8.03 14.26
N THR A 313 -35.55 7.46 15.47
CA THR A 313 -36.27 8.05 16.61
C THR A 313 -35.38 8.93 17.49
N LEU A 314 -36.02 9.85 18.24
CA LEU A 314 -35.34 10.67 19.25
C LEU A 314 -34.61 9.82 20.29
N LYS A 315 -35.11 8.62 20.59
CA LYS A 315 -34.48 7.70 21.55
C LYS A 315 -33.15 7.16 21.01
N ASP A 316 -33.06 6.86 19.73
CA ASP A 316 -31.85 6.31 19.12
C ASP A 316 -30.73 7.37 19.10
N VAL A 317 -31.08 8.59 18.68
CA VAL A 317 -30.22 9.78 18.80
C VAL A 317 -29.80 10.08 20.25
N GLN A 318 -30.65 9.80 21.24
CA GLN A 318 -30.30 9.95 22.66
C GLN A 318 -29.39 8.83 23.19
N ASN A 319 -29.53 7.59 22.70
CA ASN A 319 -28.66 6.47 23.09
C ASN A 319 -27.25 6.59 22.49
N ASP A 320 -27.18 7.04 21.23
CA ASP A 320 -25.95 7.11 20.42
C ASP A 320 -25.47 8.57 20.23
N GLN A 321 -25.63 9.42 21.26
CA GLN A 321 -25.13 10.80 21.22
C GLN A 321 -23.64 10.92 20.92
N VAL A 322 -22.82 9.91 21.25
CA VAL A 322 -21.40 9.90 20.89
C VAL A 322 -21.23 9.95 19.37
N THR A 323 -22.01 9.16 18.63
CA THR A 323 -22.04 9.17 17.16
C THR A 323 -22.48 10.53 16.63
N VAL A 324 -23.63 11.00 17.12
CA VAL A 324 -24.28 12.21 16.62
C VAL A 324 -23.45 13.47 16.89
N ASN A 325 -22.78 13.56 18.04
CA ASN A 325 -21.90 14.68 18.40
C ASN A 325 -20.54 14.65 17.68
N ASN A 326 -20.21 13.58 16.95
CA ASN A 326 -18.97 13.41 16.19
C ASN A 326 -19.20 13.26 14.67
N LEU A 327 -20.41 13.61 14.17
CA LEU A 327 -20.66 13.71 12.73
C LEU A 327 -19.80 14.82 12.12
N ARG A 328 -19.02 14.47 11.09
CA ARG A 328 -17.91 15.29 10.58
C ARG A 328 -18.39 16.50 9.76
N LEU A 329 -18.51 17.66 10.41
CA LEU A 329 -18.97 18.91 9.77
C LEU A 329 -18.03 19.46 8.67
N TRP A 330 -16.80 18.95 8.58
CA TRP A 330 -15.78 19.43 7.66
C TRP A 330 -15.05 18.28 6.97
N ASP A 331 -15.06 18.29 5.64
CA ASP A 331 -14.29 17.36 4.82
C ASP A 331 -12.86 17.88 4.59
N TYR A 332 -11.92 16.95 4.45
CA TYR A 332 -10.48 17.19 4.21
C TYR A 332 -10.21 18.37 3.25
N GLY A 333 -10.82 18.35 2.05
CA GLY A 333 -10.58 19.36 1.02
C GLY A 333 -11.04 20.76 1.44
N PRO A 334 -12.34 20.96 1.72
CA PRO A 334 -12.89 22.22 2.24
C PRO A 334 -12.16 22.78 3.45
N LEU A 335 -11.75 21.93 4.40
CA LEU A 335 -11.05 22.35 5.60
C LEU A 335 -9.58 22.74 5.34
N LYS A 336 -8.88 22.01 4.46
CA LYS A 336 -7.50 22.32 4.06
C LYS A 336 -7.40 23.68 3.37
N ASP A 337 -8.30 23.96 2.43
CA ASP A 337 -8.46 25.29 1.84
C ASP A 337 -8.75 26.36 2.91
N THR A 338 -9.59 26.05 3.90
CA THR A 338 -9.95 26.97 4.99
C THR A 338 -8.77 27.26 5.92
N TYR A 339 -8.00 26.25 6.33
CA TYR A 339 -6.81 26.41 7.15
C TYR A 339 -5.72 27.20 6.42
N GLN A 340 -5.45 26.89 5.15
CA GLN A 340 -4.50 27.66 4.34
C GLN A 340 -4.91 29.14 4.23
N GLN A 341 -6.20 29.44 4.02
CA GLN A 341 -6.70 30.80 3.81
C GLN A 341 -6.92 31.61 5.11
N GLN A 342 -7.28 30.97 6.24
CA GLN A 342 -7.28 31.65 7.54
C GLN A 342 -5.87 32.10 7.96
N GLN A 343 -4.83 31.38 7.53
CA GLN A 343 -3.45 31.78 7.76
C GLN A 343 -2.91 32.73 6.68
N SER A 344 -3.48 32.74 5.46
CA SER A 344 -3.01 33.57 4.33
C SER A 344 -3.14 35.08 4.51
N LEU A 345 -3.60 35.57 5.66
CA LEU A 345 -3.39 36.96 6.07
C LEU A 345 -1.90 37.32 6.17
N ARG A 346 -0.97 36.35 6.31
CA ARG A 346 0.41 36.42 5.76
C ARG A 346 0.90 35.04 5.29
N THR A 347 1.71 35.03 4.24
CA THR A 347 1.88 33.91 3.29
C THR A 347 2.79 32.75 3.74
N TYR A 348 2.76 32.34 5.01
CA TYR A 348 3.90 31.67 5.66
C TYR A 348 3.67 30.25 6.24
N TYR A 349 2.62 29.54 5.82
CA TYR A 349 2.39 28.12 6.20
C TYR A 349 1.78 27.33 5.06
N THR A 350 2.03 26.02 5.04
CA THR A 350 1.36 25.05 4.16
C THR A 350 0.82 23.90 4.98
N PHE A 351 -0.39 23.45 4.64
CA PHE A 351 -1.00 22.22 5.14
C PHE A 351 -1.08 21.24 3.98
N ASN A 352 -0.41 20.09 4.08
CA ASN A 352 -0.36 19.07 3.03
C ASN A 352 -1.54 18.09 3.14
N ASP A 353 -2.07 17.96 4.34
CA ASP A 353 -2.81 16.84 4.90
C ASP A 353 -3.82 17.32 5.95
N ILE A 354 -4.82 16.50 6.27
CA ILE A 354 -5.68 16.63 7.45
C ILE A 354 -6.06 15.22 7.91
N ASP A 355 -5.61 14.88 9.10
CA ASP A 355 -5.83 13.62 9.77
C ASP A 355 -7.13 13.57 10.55
N LEU A 356 -7.62 12.34 10.72
CA LEU A 356 -8.73 12.00 11.61
C LEU A 356 -8.20 11.10 12.73
N ASP A 357 -8.23 11.62 13.95
CA ASP A 357 -7.73 10.95 15.16
C ASP A 357 -8.66 11.23 16.36
N ARG A 358 -8.48 10.53 17.48
CA ARG A 358 -9.44 10.41 18.59
C ARG A 358 -8.84 10.78 19.94
N TYR A 359 -9.54 11.64 20.68
CA TYR A 359 -9.06 12.23 21.94
C TYR A 359 -10.15 12.25 23.01
N VAL A 360 -9.74 12.19 24.29
CA VAL A 360 -10.64 12.37 25.44
C VAL A 360 -10.55 13.81 25.94
N ILE A 361 -11.47 14.66 25.49
CA ILE A 361 -11.53 16.08 25.88
C ILE A 361 -12.57 16.25 26.98
N LYS A 362 -12.14 16.75 28.15
CA LYS A 362 -13.01 17.02 29.32
C LYS A 362 -13.86 15.81 29.76
N GLY A 363 -13.38 14.59 29.52
CA GLY A 363 -14.09 13.35 29.81
C GLY A 363 -15.12 12.92 28.76
N GLN A 364 -15.18 13.56 27.59
CA GLN A 364 -15.93 13.12 26.41
C GLN A 364 -14.97 12.54 25.38
N TYR A 365 -15.36 11.44 24.72
CA TYR A 365 -14.59 10.84 23.62
C TYR A 365 -14.99 11.53 22.32
N GLN A 366 -14.02 12.15 21.64
CA GLN A 366 -14.27 12.97 20.46
C GLN A 366 -13.27 12.66 19.33
N GLN A 367 -13.78 12.61 18.11
CA GLN A 367 -12.98 12.61 16.89
C GLN A 367 -12.59 14.06 16.57
N LEU A 368 -11.35 14.27 16.14
CA LEU A 368 -10.82 15.56 15.73
C LEU A 368 -10.24 15.48 14.32
N GLU A 369 -10.49 16.52 13.52
CA GLU A 369 -9.62 16.88 12.41
C GLU A 369 -8.36 17.55 12.99
N ILE A 370 -7.18 16.99 12.70
CA ILE A 370 -5.87 17.56 13.06
C ILE A 370 -4.98 17.64 11.81
N SER A 371 -3.95 18.48 11.82
CA SER A 371 -3.13 18.70 10.63
C SER A 371 -1.77 19.28 11.01
N ALA A 372 -0.71 18.83 10.33
CA ALA A 372 0.65 19.27 10.59
C ALA A 372 0.88 20.71 10.10
N ARG A 373 1.36 21.58 11.00
CA ARG A 373 1.75 22.96 10.63
C ARG A 373 3.14 22.96 10.00
N GLU A 374 3.22 22.84 8.68
CA GLU A 374 4.51 22.95 7.98
C GLU A 374 4.91 24.40 7.68
N PHE A 375 6.22 24.66 7.76
CA PHE A 375 6.74 25.94 8.20
C PHE A 375 7.25 26.84 7.06
N ASP A 376 6.90 28.12 7.08
CA ASP A 376 7.86 29.18 6.79
C ASP A 376 8.17 29.95 8.09
N LEU A 377 9.40 30.41 8.22
CA LEU A 377 10.04 30.78 9.49
C LEU A 377 9.60 32.17 9.98
N LEU A 378 8.27 32.47 10.10
CA LEU A 378 7.86 33.74 10.76
C LEU A 378 6.55 33.94 11.55
N ARG A 379 5.32 33.35 11.42
CA ARG A 379 4.14 33.73 12.31
C ARG A 379 2.86 32.82 12.47
N LEU A 380 2.68 31.96 13.51
CA LEU A 380 1.39 31.73 14.30
C LEU A 380 1.53 30.87 15.64
N PRO A 381 0.80 31.15 16.78
CA PRO A 381 1.04 30.64 18.17
C PRO A 381 0.37 29.32 18.67
N PRO A 382 0.73 28.82 19.89
CA PRO A 382 0.42 27.47 20.37
C PRO A 382 -0.82 27.37 21.31
N ILE A 383 -1.98 27.88 20.89
CA ILE A 383 -3.24 27.69 21.63
C ILE A 383 -4.19 26.80 20.83
N GLY A 384 -4.55 25.66 21.42
CA GLY A 384 -5.50 24.68 20.91
C GLY A 384 -6.15 23.90 22.05
N ALA A 385 -7.08 22.98 21.75
CA ALA A 385 -7.73 22.15 22.77
C ALA A 385 -6.80 21.06 23.33
N VAL A 386 -5.84 20.59 22.52
CA VAL A 386 -4.77 19.66 22.90
C VAL A 386 -3.52 20.46 23.29
N SER A 387 -2.85 20.08 24.37
CA SER A 387 -1.62 20.74 24.81
C SER A 387 -0.40 20.19 24.08
N VAL A 388 0.28 21.04 23.31
CA VAL A 388 1.53 20.71 22.61
C VAL A 388 2.66 21.53 23.23
N THR A 389 3.63 20.85 23.83
CA THR A 389 4.82 21.47 24.46
C THR A 389 6.01 21.56 23.50
N GLN A 390 6.01 20.78 22.43
CA GLN A 390 7.06 20.75 21.41
C GLN A 390 6.45 20.81 20.00
N PRO A 391 5.97 21.98 19.53
CA PRO A 391 5.18 22.12 18.30
C PRO A 391 6.00 22.18 17.01
N ALA A 392 7.33 22.32 17.10
CA ALA A 392 8.18 22.47 15.92
C ALA A 392 8.35 21.14 15.16
N ILE A 393 8.11 21.16 13.85
CA ILE A 393 8.22 20.01 12.95
C ILE A 393 9.47 20.16 12.08
N TYR A 394 10.47 19.33 12.33
CA TYR A 394 11.67 19.23 11.48
C TYR A 394 11.52 18.14 10.43
N PHE A 395 10.75 17.09 10.74
CA PHE A 395 10.48 15.92 9.91
C PHE A 395 8.96 15.79 9.72
N GLY A 396 8.52 15.83 8.46
CA GLY A 396 7.10 15.95 8.09
C GLY A 396 6.85 15.42 6.68
N GLU A 397 5.80 15.87 6.03
CA GLU A 397 5.45 15.46 4.67
C GLU A 397 6.15 16.28 3.58
N ARG A 398 6.72 17.44 3.89
CA ARG A 398 7.09 18.42 2.87
C ARG A 398 8.05 17.89 1.81
N ASN A 399 7.58 17.87 0.57
CA ASN A 399 8.43 17.75 -0.60
C ASN A 399 9.08 19.11 -0.92
N VAL A 400 10.39 19.22 -0.70
CA VAL A 400 11.17 20.45 -0.93
C VAL A 400 11.94 20.36 -2.26
N PRO A 401 11.60 21.16 -3.29
CA PRO A 401 12.34 21.19 -4.54
C PRO A 401 13.83 21.55 -4.32
N ASN A 402 14.71 20.88 -5.06
CA ASN A 402 16.18 21.03 -5.02
C ASN A 402 16.90 20.52 -3.76
N GLY A 403 16.22 19.79 -2.88
CA GLY A 403 16.87 18.98 -1.85
C GLY A 403 16.19 19.06 -0.50
N ASP A 404 15.68 17.92 -0.05
CA ASP A 404 15.05 17.78 1.25
C ASP A 404 16.08 17.70 2.39
N TYR A 405 16.48 18.88 2.88
CA TYR A 405 17.38 19.03 4.02
C TYR A 405 17.09 20.27 4.90
N CYS A 406 17.82 20.37 6.02
CA CYS A 406 17.88 21.52 6.92
C CYS A 406 19.23 21.53 7.66
N LEU A 407 19.70 22.71 8.07
CA LEU A 407 20.96 22.91 8.81
C LEU A 407 20.64 23.50 10.18
N ALA A 408 20.51 22.65 11.19
CA ALA A 408 19.99 23.05 12.48
C ALA A 408 20.77 22.40 13.66
N PRO A 409 20.99 23.10 14.78
CA PRO A 409 20.82 24.54 14.95
C PRO A 409 21.86 25.35 14.15
N SER A 410 21.51 26.58 13.76
CA SER A 410 22.44 27.51 13.10
C SER A 410 22.91 28.62 14.06
N SER A 411 23.81 29.51 13.61
CA SER A 411 24.14 30.73 14.36
C SER A 411 22.98 31.73 14.45
N THR A 412 22.06 31.68 13.48
CA THR A 412 20.82 32.46 13.44
C THR A 412 19.75 31.68 14.20
N GLN A 413 18.99 32.35 15.07
CA GLN A 413 17.87 31.68 15.73
C GLN A 413 16.77 31.36 14.72
N GLU A 414 16.32 30.11 14.72
CA GLU A 414 15.15 29.67 13.99
C GLU A 414 13.89 30.31 14.59
N PHE A 415 12.88 30.59 13.78
CA PHE A 415 11.62 31.12 14.28
C PHE A 415 10.73 30.00 14.88
N ASP A 416 9.83 30.34 15.80
CA ASP A 416 8.85 29.41 16.41
C ASP A 416 7.40 29.91 16.23
N TYR A 417 7.01 30.98 16.96
CA TYR A 417 5.67 31.56 16.85
C TYR A 417 5.57 33.02 17.36
N PRO A 418 4.56 33.83 16.97
CA PRO A 418 4.39 35.19 17.43
C PRO A 418 3.38 35.23 18.58
N GLN A 419 3.75 35.87 19.69
CA GLN A 419 2.88 36.03 20.84
C GLN A 419 2.34 37.46 20.86
N GLY A 420 1.21 37.67 20.17
CA GLY A 420 0.65 38.99 19.91
C GLY A 420 1.52 39.77 18.92
N GLY A 421 2.13 40.87 19.37
CA GLY A 421 2.98 41.74 18.56
C GLY A 421 4.49 41.46 18.63
N LYS A 422 4.91 40.29 19.16
CA LYS A 422 6.32 39.89 19.27
C LYS A 422 6.55 38.51 18.68
N ASP A 423 7.71 38.33 18.06
CA ASP A 423 8.15 37.06 17.50
C ASP A 423 8.94 36.25 18.55
N VAL A 424 8.60 34.97 18.73
CA VAL A 424 9.33 34.00 19.56
C VAL A 424 10.19 33.14 18.64
N PHE A 425 11.43 32.93 19.06
CA PHE A 425 12.43 32.18 18.31
C PHE A 425 12.88 30.95 19.11
N THR A 426 13.18 29.87 18.39
CA THR A 426 13.68 28.61 18.92
C THR A 426 15.08 28.34 18.34
N ASN A 427 15.53 27.10 18.46
CA ASN A 427 16.65 26.51 17.73
C ASN A 427 16.55 25.00 17.94
N TYR A 428 16.98 24.21 16.96
CA TYR A 428 17.00 22.75 17.10
C TYR A 428 17.88 22.32 18.28
N LYS A 429 17.32 21.49 19.16
CA LYS A 429 17.97 20.91 20.35
C LYS A 429 18.09 19.38 20.24
N GLY A 430 17.58 18.79 19.16
CA GLY A 430 17.63 17.36 18.93
C GLY A 430 19.05 16.89 18.64
N THR A 431 19.33 15.62 18.94
CA THR A 431 20.67 15.03 18.80
C THR A 431 20.86 14.29 17.47
N HIS A 432 19.84 14.25 16.62
CA HIS A 432 19.80 13.41 15.43
C HIS A 432 20.07 14.20 14.15
N GLY A 433 21.08 13.79 13.39
CA GLY A 433 21.51 14.42 12.13
C GLY A 433 22.99 14.18 11.87
N VAL A 434 23.50 14.59 10.70
CA VAL A 434 24.92 14.41 10.35
C VAL A 434 25.72 15.65 10.80
N PRO A 435 26.72 15.55 11.71
CA PRO A 435 27.45 16.72 12.21
C PRO A 435 28.24 17.43 11.12
N MET A 436 28.06 18.75 10.97
CA MET A 436 28.70 19.56 9.92
C MET A 436 30.12 20.01 10.29
N ASN A 437 30.98 19.04 10.63
CA ASN A 437 32.43 19.25 10.69
C ASN A 437 33.01 19.55 9.28
N ALA A 438 34.27 20.02 9.22
CA ALA A 438 34.91 20.44 7.97
C ALA A 438 34.88 19.38 6.83
N LEU A 439 35.03 18.10 7.14
CA LEU A 439 34.97 17.01 6.15
C LEU A 439 33.54 16.82 5.63
N ASN A 440 32.56 16.76 6.54
CA ASN A 440 31.15 16.60 6.17
C ASN A 440 30.63 17.82 5.40
N ARG A 441 31.06 19.04 5.74
CA ARG A 441 30.79 20.26 4.95
C ARG A 441 31.30 20.14 3.52
N ALA A 442 32.51 19.62 3.31
CA ALA A 442 33.05 19.38 1.97
C ALA A 442 32.25 18.31 1.19
N LEU A 443 31.93 17.18 1.84
CA LEU A 443 31.17 16.09 1.21
C LEU A 443 29.74 16.50 0.83
N TRP A 444 29.03 17.22 1.72
CA TRP A 444 27.69 17.74 1.41
C TRP A 444 27.71 18.86 0.39
N SER A 445 28.72 19.75 0.42
CA SER A 445 28.93 20.77 -0.61
C SER A 445 29.09 20.16 -2.00
N LEU A 446 29.93 19.11 -2.13
CA LEU A 446 30.09 18.37 -3.39
C LEU A 446 28.81 17.63 -3.80
N LYS A 447 28.10 16.98 -2.87
CA LYS A 447 26.87 16.23 -3.15
C LYS A 447 25.71 17.13 -3.61
N LEU A 448 25.61 18.34 -3.08
CA LEU A 448 24.51 19.29 -3.35
C LEU A 448 24.87 20.34 -4.41
N GLY A 449 26.14 20.44 -4.82
CA GLY A 449 26.64 21.50 -5.69
C GLY A 449 26.75 22.87 -5.02
N ASP A 450 26.49 22.96 -3.71
CA ASP A 450 26.45 24.22 -2.97
C ASP A 450 27.76 24.49 -2.21
N PHE A 451 28.56 25.43 -2.72
CA PHE A 451 29.77 25.91 -2.05
C PHE A 451 29.49 26.77 -0.81
N SER A 452 28.27 27.26 -0.60
CA SER A 452 27.90 28.04 0.59
C SER A 452 28.07 27.23 1.87
N LEU A 453 27.82 25.91 1.83
CA LEU A 453 28.00 24.99 2.95
C LEU A 453 29.44 24.96 3.47
N LEU A 454 30.43 25.15 2.60
CA LEU A 454 31.85 25.21 2.98
C LEU A 454 32.23 26.53 3.65
N VAL A 455 31.70 27.67 3.18
CA VAL A 455 32.17 29.01 3.58
C VAL A 455 31.24 29.77 4.54
N SER A 456 29.98 29.34 4.70
CA SER A 456 28.99 30.03 5.53
C SER A 456 29.35 30.00 7.02
N GLY A 457 29.41 31.18 7.64
CA GLY A 457 29.56 31.33 9.09
C GLY A 457 28.31 30.95 9.90
N GLN A 458 27.18 30.66 9.24
CA GLN A 458 25.96 30.20 9.91
C GLN A 458 26.02 28.72 10.32
N VAL A 459 26.86 27.94 9.64
CA VAL A 459 27.13 26.53 9.94
C VAL A 459 28.29 26.45 10.93
N THR A 460 28.01 25.88 12.10
CA THR A 460 28.94 25.74 13.23
C THR A 460 29.26 24.27 13.49
N ASP A 461 30.24 23.97 14.35
CA ASP A 461 30.54 22.59 14.77
C ASP A 461 29.40 21.90 15.55
N LYS A 462 28.37 22.66 15.96
CA LYS A 462 27.13 22.15 16.57
C LYS A 462 26.00 21.92 15.56
N THR A 463 26.15 22.40 14.33
CA THR A 463 25.10 22.34 13.31
C THR A 463 25.01 20.92 12.76
N LEU A 464 23.80 20.36 12.75
CA LEU A 464 23.50 19.06 12.17
C LEU A 464 22.83 19.25 10.80
N MET A 465 23.26 18.44 9.84
CA MET A 465 22.59 18.27 8.55
C MET A 465 21.45 17.26 8.73
N LEU A 466 20.23 17.78 8.76
CA LEU A 466 19.00 16.99 8.75
C LEU A 466 18.68 16.72 7.28
N TYR A 467 18.56 15.45 6.87
CA TYR A 467 18.42 15.04 5.47
C TYR A 467 17.42 13.88 5.36
N ARG A 468 16.65 13.83 4.27
CA ARG A 468 15.42 13.01 4.17
C ARG A 468 14.51 13.34 5.36
N ARG A 469 13.97 14.55 5.35
CA ARG A 469 13.03 15.07 6.34
C ARG A 469 11.60 14.70 5.99
N ASN A 470 11.30 14.46 4.71
CA ASN A 470 10.08 13.78 4.27
C ASN A 470 10.04 12.38 4.94
N ILE A 471 8.97 12.14 5.70
CA ILE A 471 8.78 10.93 6.51
C ILE A 471 8.61 9.66 5.67
N ARG A 472 8.00 9.77 4.49
CA ARG A 472 7.77 8.65 3.57
C ARG A 472 9.06 8.21 2.88
N ASP A 473 9.80 9.14 2.29
CA ASP A 473 11.14 8.93 1.72
C ASP A 473 12.14 8.40 2.74
N ARG A 474 12.05 8.87 3.99
CA ARG A 474 12.85 8.38 5.12
C ARG A 474 12.55 6.92 5.44
N ALA A 475 11.28 6.54 5.55
CA ALA A 475 10.90 5.17 5.85
C ALA A 475 11.19 4.23 4.67
N GLN A 476 10.90 4.68 3.44
CA GLN A 476 11.13 3.95 2.19
C GLN A 476 12.61 3.64 1.96
N GLU A 477 13.53 4.54 2.32
CA GLU A 477 14.98 4.28 2.27
C GLU A 477 15.44 3.26 3.33
N LEU A 478 14.84 3.28 4.52
CA LEU A 478 15.24 2.42 5.64
C LEU A 478 14.66 1.00 5.54
N ALA A 479 13.48 0.84 4.94
CA ALA A 479 12.86 -0.44 4.66
C ALA A 479 12.30 -0.51 3.21
N PRO A 480 13.15 -0.50 2.17
CA PRO A 480 12.76 -0.48 0.75
C PRO A 480 12.12 -1.79 0.23
N PHE A 481 11.70 -2.65 1.15
CA PHE A 481 11.11 -3.96 0.97
C PHE A 481 9.71 -4.07 1.60
N LEU A 482 9.23 -2.95 2.18
CA LEU A 482 7.84 -2.73 2.57
C LEU A 482 7.21 -1.75 1.57
N THR A 483 5.91 -1.88 1.34
CA THR A 483 5.09 -0.88 0.63
C THR A 483 4.48 0.06 1.68
N PHE A 484 4.54 1.38 1.49
CA PHE A 484 4.06 2.34 2.49
C PHE A 484 2.75 3.00 2.06
N ASP A 485 1.85 3.16 3.03
CA ASP A 485 0.59 3.91 2.92
C ASP A 485 0.80 5.32 2.36
N HIS A 486 -0.24 5.91 1.76
CA HIS A 486 -0.18 7.25 1.20
C HIS A 486 -0.59 8.39 2.15
N ASP A 487 -1.24 8.10 3.27
CA ASP A 487 -1.77 9.07 4.23
C ASP A 487 -1.17 8.83 5.66
N PRO A 488 0.09 9.25 5.89
CA PRO A 488 0.75 9.14 7.19
C PRO A 488 0.20 10.20 8.16
N TYR A 489 -0.27 9.78 9.33
CA TYR A 489 -1.05 10.62 10.24
C TYR A 489 -0.26 11.11 11.46
N ILE A 490 -0.45 12.37 11.82
CA ILE A 490 0.13 12.97 13.03
C ILE A 490 -0.73 12.69 14.26
N THR A 491 -0.10 12.54 15.42
CA THR A 491 -0.79 12.43 16.72
C THR A 491 0.00 13.12 17.83
N VAL A 492 -0.69 13.53 18.90
CA VAL A 492 -0.10 14.26 20.04
C VAL A 492 -0.02 13.37 21.28
N VAL A 493 1.19 12.97 21.67
CA VAL A 493 1.44 12.16 22.88
C VAL A 493 2.43 12.87 23.80
N ASP A 494 2.06 13.03 25.07
CA ASP A 494 2.83 13.72 26.11
C ASP A 494 3.34 15.13 25.71
N GLY A 495 2.57 15.83 24.87
CA GLY A 495 2.88 17.17 24.36
C GLY A 495 3.88 17.21 23.20
N LYS A 496 4.32 16.05 22.71
CA LYS A 496 5.11 15.87 21.48
C LYS A 496 4.24 15.46 20.29
N LEU A 497 4.77 15.68 19.09
CA LEU A 497 4.17 15.28 17.82
C LEU A 497 4.85 14.01 17.28
N TYR A 498 4.04 13.00 16.96
CA TYR A 498 4.46 11.75 16.34
C TYR A 498 3.71 11.52 15.05
N TRP A 499 4.43 11.23 13.96
CA TRP A 499 3.83 10.68 12.76
C TRP A 499 3.70 9.16 12.92
N ILE A 500 2.57 8.60 12.51
CA ILE A 500 2.34 7.17 12.38
C ILE A 500 2.02 6.88 10.91
N MET A 501 2.71 5.91 10.33
CA MET A 501 2.49 5.48 8.95
C MET A 501 2.37 3.96 8.90
N ASP A 502 1.40 3.50 8.13
CA ASP A 502 1.14 2.08 7.92
C ASP A 502 2.10 1.54 6.84
N ALA A 503 2.64 0.35 7.08
CA ALA A 503 3.65 -0.27 6.22
C ALA A 503 3.35 -1.76 6.01
N TYR A 504 3.21 -2.08 4.72
CA TYR A 504 2.66 -3.34 4.24
C TYR A 504 3.74 -4.30 3.76
N THR A 505 3.55 -5.58 4.02
CA THR A 505 4.21 -6.65 3.26
C THR A 505 3.27 -7.12 2.16
N THR A 506 3.75 -7.08 0.92
CA THR A 506 2.98 -7.42 -0.28
C THR A 506 3.67 -8.54 -1.06
N ALA A 507 2.89 -9.31 -1.83
CA ALA A 507 3.43 -10.27 -2.79
C ALA A 507 2.46 -10.53 -3.94
N SER A 508 2.95 -11.14 -5.02
CA SER A 508 2.22 -11.45 -6.26
C SER A 508 2.20 -12.94 -6.63
N THR A 509 2.69 -13.81 -5.74
CA THR A 509 2.87 -15.25 -5.96
C THR A 509 2.01 -16.14 -5.05
N TYR A 510 1.12 -15.57 -4.23
CA TYR A 510 0.31 -16.36 -3.29
C TYR A 510 -0.64 -17.31 -4.06
N PRO A 511 -0.67 -18.62 -3.77
CA PRO A 511 -1.43 -19.57 -4.57
C PRO A 511 -2.95 -19.36 -4.40
N TYR A 512 -3.68 -19.44 -5.52
CA TYR A 512 -5.12 -19.27 -5.74
C TYR A 512 -5.72 -17.93 -5.29
N SER A 513 -4.91 -16.94 -4.91
CA SER A 513 -5.41 -15.62 -4.53
C SER A 513 -5.67 -14.73 -5.74
N GLN A 514 -6.79 -13.99 -5.71
CA GLN A 514 -7.08 -12.92 -6.67
C GLN A 514 -5.97 -11.87 -6.70
N SER A 515 -5.55 -11.46 -7.90
CA SER A 515 -4.72 -10.28 -8.09
C SER A 515 -5.54 -8.98 -8.03
N GLN A 516 -5.04 -7.97 -7.33
CA GLN A 516 -5.58 -6.61 -7.27
C GLN A 516 -4.46 -5.58 -7.57
N PRO A 517 -4.78 -4.42 -8.17
CA PRO A 517 -3.83 -3.31 -8.30
C PRO A 517 -3.55 -2.68 -6.92
N PHE A 518 -2.30 -2.29 -6.66
CA PHE A 518 -1.92 -1.59 -5.44
C PHE A 518 -0.73 -0.66 -5.71
N GLY A 519 -0.95 0.66 -5.62
CA GLY A 519 0.02 1.65 -6.10
C GLY A 519 0.31 1.47 -7.59
N ASN A 520 1.58 1.23 -7.94
CA ASN A 520 2.00 0.93 -9.31
C ASN A 520 2.08 -0.58 -9.61
N ASP A 521 1.88 -1.43 -8.60
CA ASP A 521 2.12 -2.87 -8.67
C ASP A 521 0.81 -3.67 -8.75
N THR A 522 0.93 -4.97 -9.03
CA THR A 522 -0.18 -5.93 -8.94
C THR A 522 0.15 -6.98 -7.89
N ILE A 523 -0.65 -7.03 -6.83
CA ILE A 523 -0.44 -7.89 -5.67
C ILE A 523 -1.56 -8.93 -5.58
N ASN A 524 -1.29 -10.08 -4.98
CA ASN A 524 -2.32 -11.03 -4.57
C ASN A 524 -2.18 -11.45 -3.09
N TYR A 525 -1.36 -10.74 -2.33
CA TYR A 525 -1.21 -10.86 -0.88
C TYR A 525 -0.90 -9.48 -0.27
N ILE A 526 -1.53 -9.16 0.85
CA ILE A 526 -1.21 -7.97 1.65
C ILE A 526 -1.37 -8.26 3.14
N ARG A 527 -0.52 -7.63 3.96
CA ARG A 527 -0.66 -7.52 5.42
C ARG A 527 -0.19 -6.18 5.92
N ASN A 528 -0.84 -5.70 6.98
CA ASN A 528 -0.44 -4.51 7.73
C ASN A 528 0.58 -4.89 8.80
N SER A 529 1.70 -5.46 8.34
CA SER A 529 2.66 -6.11 9.21
C SER A 529 3.42 -5.13 10.12
N VAL A 530 3.48 -3.84 9.77
CA VAL A 530 4.31 -2.85 10.48
C VAL A 530 3.61 -1.49 10.62
N LYS A 531 3.72 -0.89 11.81
CA LYS A 531 3.47 0.55 12.04
C LYS A 531 4.81 1.27 12.20
N VAL A 532 5.06 2.28 11.38
CA VAL A 532 6.23 3.15 11.51
C VAL A 532 5.84 4.38 12.32
N VAL A 533 6.51 4.60 13.44
CA VAL A 533 6.30 5.79 14.29
C VAL A 533 7.54 6.67 14.21
N ILE A 534 7.38 7.95 13.88
CA ILE A 534 8.48 8.90 13.67
C ILE A 534 8.26 10.14 14.53
N ASP A 535 9.22 10.47 15.40
CA ASP A 535 9.20 11.72 16.17
C ASP A 535 9.33 12.91 15.20
N ALA A 536 8.35 13.83 15.17
CA ALA A 536 8.33 14.92 14.18
C ALA A 536 9.46 15.96 14.39
N TYR A 537 10.12 15.93 15.55
CA TYR A 537 11.23 16.81 15.90
C TYR A 537 12.59 16.13 15.71
N ASP A 538 12.80 14.95 16.29
CA ASP A 538 14.08 14.22 16.17
C ASP A 538 14.18 13.36 14.89
N GLY A 539 13.08 13.14 14.18
CA GLY A 539 13.03 12.37 12.94
C GLY A 539 13.32 10.88 13.11
N THR A 540 13.42 10.39 14.34
CA THR A 540 13.81 9.00 14.63
C THR A 540 12.63 8.06 14.37
N PRO A 541 12.74 7.13 13.40
CA PRO A 541 11.69 6.16 13.12
C PRO A 541 11.83 4.93 14.01
N THR A 542 10.71 4.31 14.35
CA THR A 542 10.64 2.97 14.94
C THR A 542 9.61 2.14 14.19
N PHE A 543 10.02 0.96 13.71
CA PHE A 543 9.17 0.02 12.97
C PHE A 543 8.63 -1.03 13.94
N TYR A 544 7.36 -0.92 14.31
CA TYR A 544 6.69 -1.86 15.22
C TYR A 544 5.97 -2.95 14.43
N VAL A 545 6.35 -4.22 14.63
CA VAL A 545 5.70 -5.38 14.02
C VAL A 545 4.34 -5.63 14.69
N VAL A 546 3.27 -5.54 13.91
CA VAL A 546 1.87 -5.68 14.33
C VAL A 546 1.36 -7.10 14.07
N GLU A 547 1.71 -7.70 12.93
CA GLU A 547 1.37 -9.09 12.59
C GLU A 547 2.60 -10.02 12.65
N PRO A 548 3.10 -10.40 13.83
CA PRO A 548 4.24 -11.33 13.99
C PRO A 548 3.94 -12.77 13.52
N LYS A 549 2.81 -13.01 12.84
CA LYS A 549 2.45 -14.27 12.18
C LYS A 549 2.80 -14.26 10.69
N ASP A 550 2.89 -13.10 10.03
CA ASP A 550 3.15 -12.99 8.60
C ASP A 550 4.53 -13.60 8.22
N PRO A 551 4.61 -14.47 7.19
CA PRO A 551 5.88 -15.05 6.73
C PRO A 551 6.87 -14.04 6.16
N LEU A 552 6.41 -12.94 5.55
CA LEU A 552 7.29 -11.93 4.95
C LEU A 552 8.00 -11.10 6.02
N ILE A 553 7.27 -10.53 6.99
CA ILE A 553 7.88 -9.73 8.06
C ILE A 553 8.82 -10.56 8.93
N LYS A 554 8.53 -11.84 9.20
CA LYS A 554 9.44 -12.76 9.91
C LYS A 554 10.79 -12.90 9.20
N ALA A 555 10.78 -13.03 7.87
CA ALA A 555 12.01 -13.16 7.10
C ALA A 555 12.82 -11.85 7.10
N TYR A 556 12.14 -10.70 7.02
CA TYR A 556 12.79 -9.39 7.12
C TYR A 556 13.27 -9.05 8.55
N GLU A 557 12.54 -9.44 9.60
CA GLU A 557 12.95 -9.31 11.00
C GLU A 557 14.20 -10.14 11.28
N ALA A 558 14.26 -11.37 10.77
CA ALA A 558 15.46 -12.22 10.88
C ALA A 558 16.65 -11.71 10.04
N THR A 559 16.39 -10.91 9.00
CA THR A 559 17.42 -10.25 8.17
C THR A 559 17.93 -8.95 8.82
N PHE A 560 17.03 -8.16 9.42
CA PHE A 560 17.28 -6.83 9.95
C PHE A 560 16.82 -6.67 11.42
N PRO A 561 17.33 -7.48 12.37
CA PRO A 561 16.81 -7.54 13.75
C PRO A 561 17.04 -6.27 14.59
N ALA A 562 17.78 -5.29 14.08
CA ALA A 562 17.98 -3.98 14.72
C ALA A 562 16.98 -2.91 14.25
N LEU A 563 16.21 -3.17 13.19
CA LEU A 563 15.25 -2.23 12.60
C LEU A 563 13.87 -2.31 13.27
N PHE A 564 13.47 -3.53 13.63
CA PHE A 564 12.13 -3.86 14.10
C PHE A 564 12.03 -3.96 15.62
N LYS A 565 10.82 -3.73 16.14
CA LYS A 565 10.44 -3.99 17.54
C LYS A 565 9.06 -4.64 17.59
N PRO A 566 8.71 -5.46 18.60
CA PRO A 566 7.35 -5.97 18.76
C PRO A 566 6.38 -4.84 19.14
N ILE A 567 5.13 -4.90 18.66
CA ILE A 567 4.06 -3.94 19.03
C ILE A 567 3.88 -3.77 20.55
N ASP A 568 4.14 -4.79 21.36
CA ASP A 568 4.05 -4.70 22.83
C ASP A 568 5.13 -3.85 23.49
N SER A 569 6.12 -3.36 22.72
CA SER A 569 7.07 -2.32 23.14
C SER A 569 6.65 -0.90 22.74
N MET A 570 5.52 -0.73 22.03
CA MET A 570 4.97 0.57 21.67
C MET A 570 4.43 1.28 22.91
N PRO A 571 4.78 2.55 23.17
CA PRO A 571 4.24 3.32 24.29
C PRO A 571 2.71 3.36 24.27
N ALA A 572 2.07 3.15 25.43
CA ALA A 572 0.62 2.99 25.52
C ALA A 572 -0.17 4.19 24.97
N GLY A 573 0.34 5.42 25.10
CA GLY A 573 -0.23 6.61 24.47
C GLY A 573 -0.27 6.48 22.95
N ILE A 574 0.87 6.19 22.32
CA ILE A 574 0.96 6.01 20.85
C ILE A 574 0.11 4.81 20.39
N ARG A 575 0.08 3.72 21.16
CA ARG A 575 -0.73 2.53 20.87
C ARG A 575 -2.24 2.79 20.93
N ALA A 576 -2.70 3.84 21.62
CA ALA A 576 -4.10 4.24 21.63
C ALA A 576 -4.56 4.95 20.33
N HIS A 577 -3.62 5.46 19.52
CA HIS A 577 -3.91 6.22 18.31
C HIS A 577 -3.86 5.40 17.01
N ILE A 578 -3.38 4.15 17.04
CA ILE A 578 -3.30 3.32 15.83
C ILE A 578 -4.69 3.15 15.17
N ARG A 579 -4.75 3.23 13.84
CA ARG A 579 -5.96 2.99 13.03
C ARG A 579 -5.80 1.79 12.10
N VAL A 580 -6.91 1.23 11.60
CA VAL A 580 -6.89 0.33 10.43
C VAL A 580 -6.87 1.22 9.19
N PRO A 581 -5.90 1.09 8.26
CA PRO A 581 -5.64 2.07 7.22
C PRO A 581 -6.55 1.94 5.99
N GLU A 582 -6.77 3.05 5.31
CA GLU A 582 -7.70 3.15 4.18
C GLU A 582 -7.21 2.44 2.91
N ASP A 583 -5.89 2.40 2.64
CA ASP A 583 -5.33 1.74 1.45
C ASP A 583 -5.59 0.23 1.47
N MET A 584 -5.16 -0.48 2.52
CA MET A 584 -5.42 -1.92 2.64
C MET A 584 -6.92 -2.21 2.75
N PHE A 585 -7.68 -1.40 3.49
CA PHE A 585 -9.12 -1.61 3.64
C PHE A 585 -9.87 -1.42 2.31
N SER A 586 -9.45 -0.49 1.44
CA SER A 586 -10.02 -0.31 0.11
C SER A 586 -9.81 -1.53 -0.78
N VAL A 587 -8.62 -2.15 -0.74
CA VAL A 587 -8.36 -3.41 -1.46
C VAL A 587 -9.17 -4.57 -0.86
N GLN A 588 -9.26 -4.64 0.47
CA GLN A 588 -10.08 -5.63 1.17
C GLN A 588 -11.57 -5.50 0.83
N VAL A 589 -12.10 -4.28 0.75
CA VAL A 589 -13.47 -3.97 0.29
C VAL A 589 -13.68 -4.49 -1.13
N ALA A 590 -12.78 -4.18 -2.06
CA ALA A 590 -12.88 -4.63 -3.46
C ALA A 590 -12.84 -6.16 -3.62
N VAL A 591 -12.04 -6.85 -2.79
CA VAL A 591 -12.03 -8.31 -2.71
C VAL A 591 -13.31 -8.84 -2.08
N TYR A 592 -13.72 -8.33 -0.91
CA TYR A 592 -14.86 -8.82 -0.14
C TYR A 592 -16.20 -8.64 -0.87
N ALA A 593 -16.33 -7.62 -1.73
CA ALA A 593 -17.46 -7.40 -2.63
C ALA A 593 -17.87 -8.67 -3.42
N ILE A 594 -16.89 -9.51 -3.78
CA ILE A 594 -17.10 -10.80 -4.45
C ILE A 594 -16.86 -11.97 -3.46
N TYR A 595 -15.78 -11.93 -2.69
CA TYR A 595 -15.29 -13.03 -1.85
C TYR A 595 -15.99 -13.15 -0.48
N HIS A 596 -17.04 -12.37 -0.21
CA HIS A 596 -18.01 -12.71 0.83
C HIS A 596 -18.80 -13.99 0.47
N MET A 597 -19.02 -14.26 -0.83
CA MET A 597 -19.68 -15.48 -1.31
C MET A 597 -18.80 -16.70 -1.03
N SER A 598 -19.23 -17.53 -0.07
CA SER A 598 -18.50 -18.75 0.35
C SER A 598 -18.93 -20.02 -0.40
N ASP A 599 -20.09 -20.00 -1.07
CA ASP A 599 -20.60 -21.12 -1.87
C ASP A 599 -20.04 -21.08 -3.31
N PRO A 600 -19.36 -22.14 -3.80
CA PRO A 600 -18.77 -22.15 -5.14
C PRO A 600 -19.77 -22.10 -6.31
N HIS A 601 -21.03 -22.51 -6.14
CA HIS A 601 -22.05 -22.36 -7.18
C HIS A 601 -22.50 -20.91 -7.30
N VAL A 602 -22.81 -20.26 -6.15
CA VAL A 602 -23.23 -18.85 -6.11
C VAL A 602 -22.11 -17.93 -6.62
N PHE A 603 -20.86 -18.24 -6.28
CA PHE A 603 -19.69 -17.54 -6.82
C PHE A 603 -19.55 -17.73 -8.35
N PHE A 604 -19.80 -18.94 -8.87
CA PHE A 604 -19.71 -19.22 -10.31
C PHE A 604 -20.73 -18.46 -11.14
N THR A 605 -21.96 -18.27 -10.62
CA THR A 605 -23.01 -17.50 -11.30
C THR A 605 -23.00 -16.01 -10.96
N GLN A 606 -22.21 -15.60 -9.95
CA GLN A 606 -22.10 -14.23 -9.42
C GLN A 606 -23.45 -13.64 -8.94
N GLU A 607 -24.40 -14.50 -8.56
CA GLU A 607 -25.79 -14.12 -8.26
C GLU A 607 -25.96 -13.16 -7.07
N ASP A 608 -25.00 -13.15 -6.13
CA ASP A 608 -25.02 -12.28 -4.95
C ASP A 608 -23.82 -11.33 -4.89
N ALA A 609 -23.13 -11.08 -6.02
CA ALA A 609 -22.02 -10.15 -6.09
C ALA A 609 -22.42 -8.71 -5.69
N TRP A 610 -21.54 -8.00 -5.01
CA TRP A 610 -21.75 -6.61 -4.57
C TRP A 610 -20.84 -5.63 -5.34
N ASP A 611 -21.27 -4.38 -5.42
CA ASP A 611 -20.51 -3.23 -5.91
C ASP A 611 -20.17 -2.27 -4.75
N VAL A 612 -19.11 -1.49 -4.95
CA VAL A 612 -18.88 -0.25 -4.20
C VAL A 612 -19.92 0.79 -4.66
N PRO A 613 -20.74 1.37 -3.76
CA PRO A 613 -21.71 2.39 -4.11
C PRO A 613 -21.04 3.65 -4.69
N THR A 614 -21.81 4.41 -5.45
CA THR A 614 -21.41 5.76 -5.91
C THR A 614 -22.24 6.85 -5.22
N ALA A 615 -21.71 8.08 -5.17
CA ALA A 615 -22.41 9.27 -4.71
C ALA A 615 -22.01 10.50 -5.57
N GLN A 616 -22.85 11.54 -5.59
CA GLN A 616 -22.54 12.81 -6.25
C GLN A 616 -21.84 13.76 -5.27
N THR A 617 -20.80 14.47 -5.71
CA THR A 617 -20.02 15.42 -4.88
C THR A 617 -20.29 16.90 -5.24
N SER A 618 -21.22 17.14 -6.17
CA SER A 618 -21.78 18.45 -6.51
C SER A 618 -23.08 18.29 -7.31
N PRO A 619 -23.97 19.30 -7.34
CA PRO A 619 -25.25 19.18 -8.05
C PRO A 619 -25.03 18.94 -9.54
N GLY A 620 -25.59 17.84 -10.06
CA GLY A 620 -25.43 17.44 -11.47
C GLY A 620 -24.06 16.84 -11.85
N SER A 621 -23.17 16.60 -10.88
CA SER A 621 -21.90 15.88 -11.11
C SER A 621 -22.12 14.42 -11.51
N GLN A 622 -21.11 13.81 -12.15
CA GLN A 622 -21.10 12.35 -12.34
C GLN A 622 -20.89 11.66 -10.97
N PRO A 623 -21.63 10.59 -10.66
CA PRO A 623 -21.39 9.82 -9.44
C PRO A 623 -19.98 9.23 -9.42
N LEU A 624 -19.29 9.38 -8.28
CA LEU A 624 -17.98 8.80 -8.01
C LEU A 624 -18.11 7.66 -6.99
N PRO A 625 -17.23 6.64 -7.02
CA PRO A 625 -17.18 5.61 -5.96
C PRO A 625 -17.04 6.25 -4.58
N VAL A 626 -17.82 5.76 -3.62
CA VAL A 626 -17.65 6.10 -2.21
C VAL A 626 -16.34 5.48 -1.72
N GLN A 627 -15.47 6.29 -1.13
CA GLN A 627 -14.29 5.82 -0.42
C GLN A 627 -14.69 5.35 0.98
N PRO A 628 -13.95 4.44 1.63
CA PRO A 628 -14.09 4.20 3.07
C PRO A 628 -13.93 5.49 3.89
N TYR A 629 -14.46 5.51 5.11
CA TYR A 629 -14.31 6.66 6.01
C TYR A 629 -14.38 6.25 7.48
N TYR A 630 -13.57 6.90 8.32
CA TYR A 630 -13.59 6.72 9.76
C TYR A 630 -14.80 7.39 10.42
N VAL A 631 -15.43 6.67 11.34
CA VAL A 631 -16.52 7.11 12.20
C VAL A 631 -16.29 6.63 13.64
N LEU A 632 -16.80 7.41 14.60
CA LEU A 632 -16.84 7.03 16.01
C LEU A 632 -18.29 6.66 16.40
N PHE A 633 -18.61 5.37 16.53
CA PHE A 633 -19.95 4.93 16.93
C PHE A 633 -19.94 3.58 17.67
N ARG A 634 -21.11 3.20 18.22
CA ARG A 634 -21.35 1.93 18.89
C ARG A 634 -21.82 0.88 17.87
N LEU A 635 -21.08 -0.22 17.72
CA LEU A 635 -21.51 -1.33 16.85
C LEU A 635 -22.83 -1.96 17.34
N PRO A 636 -23.75 -2.39 16.44
CA PRO A 636 -25.03 -3.01 16.83
C PRO A 636 -24.88 -4.29 17.68
N GLY A 637 -25.05 -4.11 19.00
CA GLY A 637 -24.91 -5.16 20.03
C GLY A 637 -23.86 -4.84 21.10
N GLU A 638 -22.90 -3.97 20.79
CA GLU A 638 -21.84 -3.53 21.71
C GLU A 638 -22.33 -2.44 22.69
N GLN A 639 -21.59 -2.26 23.79
CA GLN A 639 -21.91 -1.25 24.80
C GLN A 639 -21.11 0.04 24.62
N THR A 640 -19.84 -0.09 24.24
CA THR A 640 -18.88 1.01 24.05
C THR A 640 -18.90 1.54 22.61
N PRO A 641 -18.71 2.86 22.41
CA PRO A 641 -18.35 3.39 21.10
C PRO A 641 -16.90 3.03 20.76
N GLU A 642 -16.62 2.77 19.48
CA GLU A 642 -15.30 2.44 18.95
C GLU A 642 -15.00 3.30 17.72
N PHE A 643 -13.72 3.54 17.46
CA PHE A 643 -13.25 4.12 16.21
C PHE A 643 -13.20 3.04 15.12
N LEU A 644 -13.98 3.26 14.06
CA LEU A 644 -14.36 2.27 13.08
C LEU A 644 -14.14 2.83 11.68
N LEU A 645 -13.43 2.10 10.84
CA LEU A 645 -13.37 2.39 9.40
C LEU A 645 -14.48 1.58 8.73
N ILE A 646 -15.44 2.25 8.08
CA ILE A 646 -16.61 1.56 7.51
C ILE A 646 -16.75 1.74 6.00
N MET A 647 -17.44 0.79 5.37
CA MET A 647 -17.79 0.85 3.96
C MET A 647 -19.14 0.17 3.66
N PRO A 648 -20.14 0.91 3.12
CA PRO A 648 -21.39 0.32 2.62
C PRO A 648 -21.23 -0.39 1.26
N PHE A 649 -22.11 -1.35 0.98
CA PHE A 649 -22.19 -2.11 -0.27
C PHE A 649 -23.60 -2.10 -0.87
N THR A 650 -23.67 -2.11 -2.20
CA THR A 650 -24.91 -2.32 -2.97
C THR A 650 -24.79 -3.63 -3.77
N PRO A 651 -25.89 -4.32 -4.15
CA PRO A 651 -25.78 -5.46 -5.06
C PRO A 651 -25.29 -5.03 -6.44
N HIS A 652 -24.68 -5.95 -7.19
CA HIS A 652 -24.13 -5.65 -8.51
C HIS A 652 -25.19 -5.05 -9.47
N ASN A 653 -24.85 -3.92 -10.09
CA ASN A 653 -25.73 -3.07 -10.91
C ASN A 653 -27.02 -2.57 -10.21
N LYS A 654 -27.04 -2.46 -8.87
CA LYS A 654 -28.17 -1.90 -8.10
C LYS A 654 -27.70 -0.78 -7.17
N THR A 655 -28.64 0.04 -6.74
CA THR A 655 -28.38 1.26 -5.96
C THR A 655 -29.04 1.30 -4.58
N ASN A 656 -29.67 0.18 -4.16
CA ASN A 656 -30.09 -0.06 -2.77
C ASN A 656 -28.91 -0.65 -1.98
N LEU A 657 -28.82 -0.40 -0.66
CA LEU A 657 -27.87 -1.13 0.20
C LEU A 657 -28.20 -2.62 0.30
N VAL A 658 -27.17 -3.44 0.52
CA VAL A 658 -27.29 -4.88 0.85
C VAL A 658 -26.41 -5.31 2.02
N SER A 659 -25.31 -4.61 2.26
CA SER A 659 -24.42 -4.87 3.38
C SER A 659 -23.64 -3.62 3.76
N TRP A 660 -22.96 -3.65 4.90
CA TRP A 660 -21.84 -2.76 5.20
C TRP A 660 -20.78 -3.53 6.02
N LEU A 661 -19.51 -3.19 5.79
CA LEU A 661 -18.35 -3.77 6.47
C LEU A 661 -17.74 -2.72 7.41
N ALA A 662 -17.32 -3.17 8.59
CA ALA A 662 -16.61 -2.38 9.58
C ALA A 662 -15.25 -3.03 9.90
N ALA A 663 -14.21 -2.21 10.05
CA ALA A 663 -12.92 -2.60 10.62
C ALA A 663 -12.70 -1.87 11.95
N ARG A 664 -12.43 -2.63 13.01
CA ARG A 664 -12.28 -2.12 14.39
C ARG A 664 -10.85 -1.62 14.62
N SER A 665 -10.70 -0.37 15.09
CA SER A 665 -9.38 0.23 15.37
C SER A 665 -9.02 0.29 16.86
N ASP A 666 -9.91 -0.11 17.77
CA ASP A 666 -9.74 0.10 19.21
C ASP A 666 -9.41 -1.19 20.01
N GLY A 667 -8.55 -1.03 21.01
CA GLY A 667 -8.31 -2.00 22.08
C GLY A 667 -7.83 -3.38 21.62
N SER A 668 -8.43 -4.42 22.19
CA SER A 668 -8.16 -5.83 21.84
C SER A 668 -8.75 -6.25 20.49
N HIS A 669 -9.63 -5.44 19.91
CA HIS A 669 -10.35 -5.73 18.68
C HIS A 669 -9.68 -5.11 17.44
N TYR A 670 -8.49 -4.51 17.59
CA TYR A 670 -7.73 -3.94 16.50
C TYR A 670 -7.55 -4.93 15.33
N GLY A 671 -8.06 -4.58 14.15
CA GLY A 671 -7.99 -5.40 12.95
C GLY A 671 -9.05 -6.50 12.84
N GLU A 672 -10.04 -6.54 13.73
CA GLU A 672 -11.25 -7.35 13.54
C GLU A 672 -12.19 -6.72 12.50
N TYR A 673 -12.91 -7.59 11.76
CA TYR A 673 -13.85 -7.18 10.72
C TYR A 673 -15.26 -7.74 10.99
N VAL A 674 -16.27 -6.89 10.82
CA VAL A 674 -17.69 -7.25 11.01
C VAL A 674 -18.50 -6.80 9.79
N SER A 675 -19.27 -7.70 9.20
CA SER A 675 -20.10 -7.49 8.01
C SER A 675 -21.58 -7.66 8.37
N TYR A 676 -22.37 -6.61 8.16
CA TYR A 676 -23.79 -6.56 8.52
C TYR A 676 -24.65 -6.68 7.27
N VAL A 677 -25.18 -7.88 7.00
CA VAL A 677 -26.00 -8.16 5.82
C VAL A 677 -27.45 -7.77 6.09
N LEU A 678 -28.01 -6.97 5.19
CA LEU A 678 -29.32 -6.34 5.34
C LEU A 678 -30.47 -7.24 4.81
N PRO A 679 -31.72 -7.06 5.28
CA PRO A 679 -32.85 -7.90 4.88
C PRO A 679 -33.22 -7.74 3.40
N LYS A 680 -33.21 -8.84 2.63
CA LYS A 680 -33.52 -8.83 1.20
C LYS A 680 -35.02 -8.67 0.86
N ASP A 681 -35.90 -8.63 1.86
CA ASP A 681 -37.33 -8.28 1.71
C ASP A 681 -37.61 -6.77 1.80
N ARG A 682 -36.59 -5.95 2.13
CA ARG A 682 -36.71 -4.50 2.29
C ARG A 682 -35.86 -3.74 1.28
N VAL A 683 -36.28 -2.50 1.01
CA VAL A 683 -35.53 -1.53 0.23
C VAL A 683 -34.94 -0.53 1.20
N ILE A 684 -33.62 -0.41 1.21
CA ILE A 684 -32.85 0.51 2.05
C ILE A 684 -32.02 1.35 1.08
N PHE A 685 -32.18 2.68 1.12
CA PHE A 685 -31.62 3.55 0.08
C PHE A 685 -30.08 3.57 0.10
N GLY A 686 -29.44 3.37 -1.06
CA GLY A 686 -27.98 3.53 -1.17
C GLY A 686 -27.54 5.00 -1.34
N PRO A 687 -26.24 5.31 -1.19
CA PRO A 687 -25.71 6.68 -1.30
C PRO A 687 -26.18 7.42 -2.56
N GLN A 688 -26.14 6.76 -3.72
CA GLN A 688 -26.60 7.34 -5.00
C GLN A 688 -28.09 7.72 -4.98
N GLN A 689 -28.94 6.94 -4.29
CA GLN A 689 -30.37 7.20 -4.18
C GLN A 689 -30.66 8.32 -3.19
N VAL A 690 -29.92 8.38 -2.08
CA VAL A 690 -30.03 9.47 -1.10
C VAL A 690 -29.55 10.80 -1.72
N ALA A 691 -28.40 10.82 -2.39
CA ALA A 691 -27.93 11.97 -3.16
C ALA A 691 -28.94 12.40 -4.26
N SER A 692 -29.61 11.43 -4.90
CA SER A 692 -30.69 11.72 -5.86
C SER A 692 -31.91 12.36 -5.18
N ARG A 693 -32.35 11.88 -4.01
CA ARG A 693 -33.45 12.47 -3.22
C ARG A 693 -33.11 13.89 -2.76
N ILE A 694 -31.88 14.11 -2.28
CA ILE A 694 -31.35 15.42 -1.89
C ILE A 694 -31.43 16.40 -3.07
N ASN A 695 -30.92 16.02 -4.24
CA ASN A 695 -30.93 16.87 -5.43
C ASN A 695 -32.32 17.05 -6.07
N GLN A 696 -33.31 16.24 -5.67
CA GLN A 696 -34.72 16.33 -6.10
C GLN A 696 -35.61 17.14 -5.14
N ASP A 697 -35.18 17.42 -3.90
CA ASP A 697 -35.99 18.22 -2.97
C ASP A 697 -36.19 19.65 -3.51
N PRO A 698 -37.43 20.18 -3.60
CA PRO A 698 -37.68 21.50 -4.17
C PRO A 698 -37.03 22.68 -3.41
N THR A 699 -36.71 22.52 -2.13
CA THR A 699 -36.04 23.54 -1.31
C THR A 699 -34.53 23.48 -1.55
N ILE A 700 -33.93 22.29 -1.42
CA ILE A 700 -32.50 22.07 -1.64
C ILE A 700 -32.13 22.42 -3.08
N SER A 701 -32.85 21.88 -4.07
CA SER A 701 -32.58 22.08 -5.50
C SER A 701 -32.67 23.56 -5.92
N ARG A 702 -33.66 24.30 -5.37
CA ARG A 702 -33.78 25.75 -5.56
C ARG A 702 -32.63 26.50 -4.90
N ASP A 703 -32.34 26.22 -3.63
CA ASP A 703 -31.30 26.95 -2.89
C ASP A 703 -29.92 26.64 -3.47
N PHE A 704 -29.65 25.41 -3.90
CA PHE A 704 -28.46 25.05 -4.69
C PHE A 704 -28.38 25.84 -5.99
N THR A 705 -29.47 25.98 -6.75
CA THR A 705 -29.52 26.77 -8.00
C THR A 705 -29.29 28.27 -7.76
N LEU A 706 -29.70 28.80 -6.61
CA LEU A 706 -29.49 30.21 -6.24
C LEU A 706 -28.06 30.48 -5.73
N LEU A 707 -27.49 29.53 -4.98
CA LEU A 707 -26.16 29.63 -4.40
C LEU A 707 -25.04 29.30 -5.41
N HIS A 708 -25.27 28.35 -6.31
CA HIS A 708 -24.35 27.95 -7.38
C HIS A 708 -24.54 28.87 -8.60
N SER A 709 -23.92 30.04 -8.57
CA SER A 709 -24.15 31.13 -9.52
C SER A 709 -22.84 31.82 -9.95
N THR A 710 -22.90 32.80 -10.85
CA THR A 710 -21.72 33.49 -11.41
C THR A 710 -20.95 34.27 -10.32
N GLY A 711 -19.99 33.59 -9.68
CA GLY A 711 -19.18 34.11 -8.57
C GLY A 711 -19.10 33.17 -7.36
N SER A 712 -20.00 32.19 -7.23
CA SER A 712 -20.00 31.24 -6.10
C SER A 712 -20.46 29.84 -6.50
N GLN A 713 -19.78 28.83 -5.97
CA GLN A 713 -20.01 27.42 -6.26
C GLN A 713 -20.46 26.70 -4.98
N VAL A 714 -21.58 25.98 -5.06
CA VAL A 714 -21.97 24.99 -4.06
C VAL A 714 -21.13 23.74 -4.24
N GLN A 715 -20.51 23.27 -3.16
CA GLN A 715 -19.81 22.00 -3.07
C GLN A 715 -20.53 21.12 -2.04
N GLN A 716 -20.94 19.92 -2.45
CA GLN A 716 -21.45 18.90 -1.55
C GLN A 716 -20.27 18.18 -0.89
N GLY A 717 -20.42 17.83 0.38
CA GLY A 717 -19.42 17.06 1.12
C GLY A 717 -19.48 15.55 0.85
N ASN A 718 -18.74 14.79 1.65
CA ASN A 718 -18.83 13.33 1.59
C ASN A 718 -20.14 12.88 2.26
N LEU A 719 -21.00 12.18 1.51
CA LEU A 719 -22.24 11.59 2.02
C LEU A 719 -21.91 10.38 2.92
N LEU A 720 -21.93 10.58 4.23
CA LEU A 720 -21.66 9.54 5.23
C LEU A 720 -22.93 8.72 5.50
N VAL A 721 -22.79 7.40 5.61
CA VAL A 721 -23.88 6.45 5.89
C VAL A 721 -23.65 5.83 7.26
N VAL A 722 -24.26 6.42 8.29
CA VAL A 722 -23.93 6.10 9.69
C VAL A 722 -25.03 5.24 10.31
N PRO A 723 -24.74 4.00 10.74
CA PRO A 723 -25.68 3.18 11.50
C PRO A 723 -25.98 3.81 12.87
N ILE A 724 -27.26 3.99 13.22
CA ILE A 724 -27.70 4.51 14.52
C ILE A 724 -28.94 3.69 14.96
N GLY A 725 -28.89 3.06 16.14
CA GLY A 725 -29.89 2.07 16.54
C GLY A 725 -30.09 0.97 15.48
N ASN A 726 -31.30 0.86 14.94
CA ASN A 726 -31.65 -0.03 13.81
C ASN A 726 -31.97 0.75 12.51
N SER A 727 -31.48 2.00 12.40
CA SER A 727 -31.66 2.89 11.25
C SER A 727 -30.33 3.32 10.65
N PHE A 728 -30.37 3.92 9.47
CA PHE A 728 -29.24 4.63 8.87
C PHE A 728 -29.52 6.13 8.89
N LEU A 729 -28.63 6.89 9.53
CA LEU A 729 -28.56 8.33 9.37
C LEU A 729 -27.59 8.64 8.22
N TYR A 730 -28.10 9.24 7.16
CA TYR A 730 -27.28 9.76 6.08
C TYR A 730 -26.99 11.23 6.38
N PHE A 731 -25.72 11.62 6.36
CA PHE A 731 -25.25 12.95 6.70
C PHE A 731 -24.41 13.53 5.55
N GLU A 732 -24.73 14.76 5.14
CA GLU A 732 -23.99 15.47 4.10
C GLU A 732 -23.82 16.96 4.48
N PRO A 733 -22.59 17.46 4.67
CA PRO A 733 -22.33 18.88 4.87
C PRO A 733 -22.30 19.61 3.51
N VAL A 734 -22.76 20.87 3.48
CA VAL A 734 -22.75 21.68 2.24
C VAL A 734 -21.93 22.95 2.44
N TYR A 735 -20.93 23.10 1.60
CA TYR A 735 -20.03 24.24 1.58
C TYR A 735 -20.38 25.18 0.43
N LEU A 736 -20.16 26.47 0.66
CA LEU A 736 -20.23 27.51 -0.37
C LEU A 736 -18.84 28.12 -0.53
N ARG A 737 -18.31 28.09 -1.75
CA ARG A 737 -17.01 28.70 -2.10
C ARG A 737 -17.24 29.85 -3.08
N ALA A 738 -16.36 30.85 -3.09
CA ALA A 738 -16.28 31.76 -4.23
C ALA A 738 -15.62 31.04 -5.43
N THR A 739 -15.99 31.35 -6.67
CA THR A 739 -15.37 30.75 -7.89
C THR A 739 -13.96 31.29 -8.19
N THR A 740 -13.34 32.00 -7.26
CA THR A 740 -11.95 32.47 -7.34
C THR A 740 -11.01 31.45 -6.68
N ALA A 741 -9.74 31.43 -7.09
CA ALA A 741 -8.73 30.56 -6.47
C ALA A 741 -8.56 30.81 -4.96
N THR A 742 -8.91 32.01 -4.48
CA THR A 742 -8.88 32.43 -3.06
C THR A 742 -10.28 32.47 -2.44
N GLY A 743 -11.20 31.63 -2.91
CA GLY A 743 -12.49 31.43 -2.24
C GLY A 743 -12.31 30.50 -1.05
N ILE A 744 -12.67 30.95 0.15
CA ILE A 744 -12.78 30.10 1.33
C ILE A 744 -14.04 29.23 1.19
N PRO A 745 -13.97 27.91 1.40
CA PRO A 745 -15.16 27.07 1.57
C PRO A 745 -15.81 27.39 2.92
N GLU A 746 -17.02 27.92 2.92
CA GLU A 746 -17.79 28.19 4.14
C GLU A 746 -18.90 27.14 4.29
N LEU A 747 -18.91 26.36 5.38
CA LEU A 747 -20.04 25.50 5.73
C LEU A 747 -21.31 26.36 5.88
N LYS A 748 -22.33 26.11 5.04
CA LYS A 748 -23.59 26.85 5.05
C LYS A 748 -24.77 26.05 5.59
N LYS A 749 -24.77 24.75 5.35
CA LYS A 749 -25.91 23.86 5.64
C LYS A 749 -25.42 22.49 6.05
N VAL A 750 -26.27 21.80 6.80
CA VAL A 750 -26.19 20.36 7.04
C VAL A 750 -27.45 19.73 6.49
N ILE A 751 -27.28 18.67 5.72
CA ILE A 751 -28.36 17.80 5.26
C ILE A 751 -28.32 16.53 6.12
N LEU A 752 -29.48 16.13 6.62
CA LEU A 752 -29.71 14.80 7.19
C LEU A 752 -30.82 14.12 6.40
N VAL A 753 -30.68 12.82 6.15
CA VAL A 753 -31.70 11.98 5.52
C VAL A 753 -31.84 10.69 6.33
N ASP A 754 -33.06 10.18 6.45
CA ASP A 754 -33.35 8.82 6.90
C ASP A 754 -34.19 8.09 5.83
N GLN A 755 -34.83 6.95 6.15
CA GLN A 755 -35.62 6.25 5.13
C GLN A 755 -36.83 7.09 4.65
N ASP A 756 -37.48 7.84 5.54
CA ASP A 756 -38.70 8.58 5.19
C ASP A 756 -38.44 10.04 4.78
N SER A 757 -37.50 10.72 5.44
CA SER A 757 -37.44 12.19 5.45
C SER A 757 -36.08 12.76 4.99
N VAL A 758 -36.13 13.98 4.43
CA VAL A 758 -34.96 14.78 4.03
C VAL A 758 -35.04 16.11 4.78
N VAL A 759 -33.97 16.48 5.49
CA VAL A 759 -33.90 17.68 6.33
C VAL A 759 -32.70 18.53 5.93
N TYR A 760 -32.92 19.83 5.80
CA TYR A 760 -31.95 20.81 5.31
C TYR A 760 -31.91 22.03 6.23
N ALA A 761 -30.90 22.10 7.11
CA ALA A 761 -30.83 23.11 8.15
C ALA A 761 -29.49 23.87 8.16
N ASN A 762 -29.42 24.95 8.94
CA ASN A 762 -28.21 25.77 9.07
C ASN A 762 -27.20 25.17 10.06
N THR A 763 -27.65 24.34 11.01
CA THR A 763 -26.79 23.61 11.94
C THR A 763 -27.20 22.14 12.03
N LEU A 764 -26.25 21.28 12.43
CA LEU A 764 -26.52 19.88 12.70
C LEU A 764 -27.57 19.70 13.82
N GLN A 765 -27.54 20.55 14.86
CA GLN A 765 -28.50 20.47 15.97
C GLN A 765 -29.94 20.77 15.52
N ASP A 766 -30.13 21.78 14.66
CA ASP A 766 -31.44 22.08 14.06
C ASP A 766 -31.91 20.94 13.15
N ALA A 767 -30.99 20.30 12.41
CA ALA A 767 -31.31 19.19 11.50
C ALA A 767 -31.76 17.96 12.29
N ILE A 768 -31.04 17.59 13.35
CA ILE A 768 -31.38 16.44 14.23
C ILE A 768 -32.81 16.61 14.78
N GLN A 769 -33.13 17.80 15.31
CA GLN A 769 -34.43 18.09 15.91
C GLN A 769 -35.58 17.94 14.90
N GLN A 770 -35.42 18.51 13.70
CA GLN A 770 -36.37 18.40 12.61
C GLN A 770 -36.55 16.95 12.13
N LEU A 771 -35.47 16.17 12.06
CA LEU A 771 -35.48 14.78 11.59
C LEU A 771 -36.26 13.87 12.56
N VAL A 772 -35.93 13.87 13.85
CA VAL A 772 -36.54 12.93 14.82
C VAL A 772 -37.89 13.40 15.39
N GLY A 773 -38.52 14.41 14.78
CA GLY A 773 -39.80 14.97 15.22
C GLY A 773 -39.76 15.68 16.58
N ALA A 774 -38.57 15.93 17.13
CA ALA A 774 -38.41 16.68 18.36
C ALA A 774 -38.60 18.16 18.06
N ALA A 775 -39.76 18.71 18.46
CA ALA A 775 -39.99 20.15 18.39
C ALA A 775 -38.78 20.88 19.02
N PRO A 776 -38.23 21.93 18.35
CA PRO A 776 -37.04 22.60 18.85
C PRO A 776 -37.26 23.09 20.28
N PRO A 777 -36.23 23.11 21.14
CA PRO A 777 -36.33 23.75 22.46
C PRO A 777 -36.78 25.18 22.18
N PRO A 778 -37.98 25.58 22.64
CA PRO A 778 -38.81 26.48 21.85
C PRO A 778 -38.07 27.77 21.55
N THR A 779 -37.94 28.08 20.25
CA THR A 779 -37.68 29.45 19.83
C THR A 779 -38.64 30.33 20.61
N SER A 780 -38.12 31.36 21.28
CA SER A 780 -38.89 32.13 22.25
C SER A 780 -39.90 33.02 21.52
N ASN A 781 -40.97 32.36 21.08
CA ASN A 781 -42.20 32.88 20.50
C ASN A 781 -43.26 33.12 21.58
N GLN A 782 -42.87 33.04 22.87
CA GLN A 782 -43.31 34.11 23.77
C GLN A 782 -42.80 35.43 23.19
N PRO A 783 -43.65 36.40 22.86
CA PRO A 783 -43.19 37.78 22.75
C PRO A 783 -42.43 38.13 24.04
N PRO A 784 -41.33 38.91 23.98
CA PRO A 784 -40.65 39.37 25.19
C PRO A 784 -41.71 39.98 26.12
N PRO A 785 -41.79 39.54 27.40
CA PRO A 785 -43.01 39.63 28.20
C PRO A 785 -43.56 41.05 28.20
N SER A 786 -44.67 41.25 27.49
CA SER A 786 -45.18 42.57 27.10
C SER A 786 -45.76 43.38 28.26
N THR A 787 -45.77 42.79 29.46
CA THR A 787 -45.91 43.46 30.75
C THR A 787 -44.88 42.93 31.73
N TYR A 788 -43.67 43.51 31.72
CA TYR A 788 -42.83 43.53 32.91
C TYR A 788 -43.63 44.14 34.07
N THR A 789 -43.64 43.50 35.24
CA THR A 789 -44.18 44.15 36.45
C THR A 789 -43.39 45.41 36.77
N ALA A 790 -44.00 46.38 37.46
CA ALA A 790 -43.32 47.63 37.84
C ALA A 790 -42.01 47.39 38.63
N GLN A 791 -41.95 46.31 39.43
CA GLN A 791 -40.73 45.88 40.11
C GLN A 791 -39.65 45.36 39.14
N GLN A 792 -40.02 44.55 38.14
CA GLN A 792 -39.09 44.09 37.10
C GLN A 792 -38.59 45.25 36.22
N VAL A 793 -39.45 46.23 35.87
CA VAL A 793 -39.01 47.45 35.16
C VAL A 793 -37.98 48.21 36.00
N ALA A 794 -38.25 48.45 37.28
CA ALA A 794 -37.32 49.13 38.18
C ALA A 794 -36.00 48.36 38.36
N GLN A 795 -36.04 47.03 38.41
CA GLN A 795 -34.85 46.18 38.52
C GLN A 795 -34.02 46.15 37.23
N ILE A 796 -34.66 46.13 36.06
CA ILE A 796 -33.97 46.26 34.77
C ILE A 796 -33.34 47.65 34.64
N GLN A 797 -34.06 48.71 35.04
CA GLN A 797 -33.52 50.08 35.05
C GLN A 797 -32.33 50.23 36.00
N SER A 798 -32.36 49.61 37.19
CA SER A 798 -31.22 49.68 38.12
C SER A 798 -30.00 48.88 37.62
N LEU A 799 -30.22 47.72 36.99
CA LEU A 799 -29.14 46.95 36.34
C LEU A 799 -28.54 47.68 35.14
N VAL A 800 -29.35 48.33 34.31
CA VAL A 800 -28.86 49.18 33.21
C VAL A 800 -28.11 50.41 33.73
N ALA A 801 -28.56 51.03 34.82
CA ALA A 801 -27.84 52.12 35.47
C ALA A 801 -26.47 51.66 36.01
N GLN A 802 -26.40 50.51 36.68
CA GLN A 802 -25.15 49.90 37.14
C GLN A 802 -24.22 49.53 35.98
N ALA A 803 -24.75 48.91 34.92
CA ALA A 803 -23.96 48.57 33.73
C ALA A 803 -23.35 49.81 33.06
N ASN A 804 -24.13 50.89 32.92
CA ASN A 804 -23.64 52.17 32.40
C ASN A 804 -22.62 52.83 33.35
N GLN A 805 -22.82 52.72 34.67
CA GLN A 805 -21.85 53.21 35.66
C GLN A 805 -20.51 52.45 35.58
N HIS A 806 -20.55 51.12 35.44
CA HIS A 806 -19.35 50.30 35.24
C HIS A 806 -18.67 50.58 33.90
N TYR A 807 -19.43 50.71 32.81
CA TYR A 807 -18.92 51.07 31.49
C TYR A 807 -18.22 52.44 31.50
N ASN A 808 -18.87 53.47 32.08
CA ASN A 808 -18.27 54.80 32.21
C ASN A 808 -17.04 54.79 33.11
N ALA A 809 -17.06 54.08 34.24
CA ALA A 809 -15.90 53.95 35.11
C ALA A 809 -14.71 53.26 34.43
N ALA A 810 -14.97 52.22 33.62
CA ALA A 810 -13.96 51.54 32.81
C ALA A 810 -13.43 52.45 31.68
N TYR A 811 -14.31 53.20 31.00
CA TYR A 811 -13.93 54.13 29.94
C TYR A 811 -13.10 55.31 30.47
N ASP A 812 -13.44 55.85 31.64
CA ASP A 812 -12.64 56.88 32.32
C ASP A 812 -11.35 56.32 32.92
N ALA A 813 -11.29 55.04 33.28
CA ALA A 813 -10.03 54.37 33.60
C ALA A 813 -9.14 54.22 32.35
N LEU A 814 -9.73 53.86 31.20
CA LEU A 814 -9.04 53.77 29.90
C LEU A 814 -8.46 55.14 29.48
N LYS A 815 -9.24 56.22 29.60
CA LYS A 815 -8.76 57.60 29.38
C LYS A 815 -7.63 57.99 30.34
N ARG A 816 -7.72 57.61 31.61
CA ARG A 816 -6.66 57.89 32.62
C ARG A 816 -5.40 57.07 32.40
N ALA A 817 -5.48 55.90 31.77
CA ALA A 817 -4.32 55.13 31.31
C ALA A 817 -3.68 55.81 30.08
N GLY A 818 -4.46 56.13 29.05
CA GLY A 818 -3.97 56.75 27.80
C GLY A 818 -3.35 58.16 27.96
N ASN A 819 -3.57 58.82 29.11
CA ASN A 819 -2.95 60.10 29.47
C ASN A 819 -1.70 59.97 30.37
N ARG A 820 -1.11 58.78 30.54
CA ARG A 820 0.16 58.58 31.26
C ARG A 820 1.39 58.41 30.37
N ASP A 821 1.20 58.15 29.09
CA ASP A 821 2.28 57.98 28.11
C ASP A 821 2.40 59.21 27.17
N ARG A 822 2.33 60.42 27.74
CA ARG A 822 2.55 61.72 27.09
C ARG A 822 3.19 62.72 28.04
#